data_AF-A0AAJ7TB37-F1
#
_entry.id   AF-A0AAJ7TB37-F1
#
_cell.length_a   1.000
_cell.length_b   1.000
_cell.length_c   1.000
_cell.angle_alpha   90.00
_cell.angle_beta   90.00
_cell.angle_gamma   90.00
#
_symmetry.space_group_name_H-M   'P 1'
#
loop_
_entity.id
_entity.type
_entity.pdbx_description
1 polymer ?
#
loop_
_entity_poly.entity_id
_entity_poly.type
_entity_poly.pdbx_seq_one_letter_code
_entity_poly.pdbx_strand_id
1 'polypeptide(L)'
;MDVDRRQDNGEESCSTQAEDEQGAPPCTFPTAVSEEQLEGARKRARNRLQFIGSGAVFLLDDGRGQRAGPSMQNVLEEKARQHYMKGLEEFNHGEYEKAVLCFTKAINLTPQQTDLYVKRAEAYLELCDFQSAILGYKQALSVSRGQAPIHGRLASIYCIHGQGLFEHKLYLDALEAFTRATELKPSSLPIEMRCVACLAALGRYGDCLELVDRWLLAETDNADLYVLRARLHHRFNNPSRCHEDAREAARLAPGRAEAEALLESLRRRAQDARVQAVAGALRGRPREALAKISLAVESDPGAPEHRVLRAALLRQLQDFAGATEELLAGMEAAGHDPESTAQRAAQRQLLIAYNDLAVHCCRRGLFQEAVVLLNRAIRAEKGAKSLYRNRGDCFYKMDELGFALADYQQAYELDPGDSCLRERIALVHHDLAVMDHQEKRYAEAERRCTEAIRNHPGLGAAYVQRAMARQMMQESAGARLDVVTALLIQPSNQKVLPMLSQLFPGKSVGDVMASEFARAAAAAAAATAATARSPAREAAGPGDSTDRALAPPRGHRTGSTTGEGTPQTFQLPGTGDATNGVASRVPDSRLIRKLMAEKKKADVDVRRALMVRASLSPAVPRLRVVHEASGTQASGTDRPYMWRTFSQHR
;
A
#
# COMPACT_ATOMS: atom_id res chain seq x y z
N MET A 1 42.32 33.34 -16.74
CA MET A 1 42.82 32.14 -17.43
C MET A 1 41.63 31.49 -18.10
N ASP A 2 40.97 32.22 -19.00
CA ASP A 2 41.34 32.46 -20.42
C ASP A 2 41.07 31.18 -21.23
N VAL A 3 39.92 31.12 -21.91
CA VAL A 3 39.75 31.50 -23.34
C VAL A 3 40.52 30.53 -24.23
N ASP A 4 39.82 29.65 -24.97
CA ASP A 4 39.80 29.82 -26.43
C ASP A 4 38.75 28.96 -27.16
N ARG A 5 38.05 29.64 -28.07
CA ARG A 5 37.30 29.07 -29.19
C ARG A 5 38.29 28.63 -30.26
N ARG A 6 37.93 27.64 -31.07
CA ARG A 6 38.21 27.63 -32.52
C ARG A 6 37.30 26.63 -33.22
N GLN A 7 36.31 27.20 -33.92
CA GLN A 7 35.79 26.64 -35.17
C GLN A 7 36.81 26.98 -36.25
N ASP A 8 37.03 26.07 -37.19
CA ASP A 8 37.41 26.44 -38.55
C ASP A 8 36.69 25.50 -39.53
N ASN A 9 35.95 26.14 -40.43
CA ASN A 9 35.35 25.59 -41.64
C ASN A 9 36.42 25.44 -42.73
N GLY A 10 36.17 24.54 -43.67
CA GLY A 10 36.93 24.42 -44.91
C GLY A 10 36.16 23.57 -45.92
N GLU A 11 35.21 24.22 -46.60
CA GLU A 11 34.63 23.82 -47.90
C GLU A 11 35.78 23.66 -48.93
N GLU A 12 35.72 22.77 -49.92
CA GLU A 12 35.03 23.04 -51.20
C GLU A 12 35.08 21.80 -52.12
N SER A 13 33.91 21.50 -52.73
CA SER A 13 33.67 21.25 -54.18
C SER A 13 34.48 20.16 -54.94
N CYS A 14 34.02 19.50 -56.02
CA CYS A 14 32.88 19.62 -56.90
C CYS A 14 32.74 18.31 -57.73
N SER A 15 31.50 17.94 -58.05
CA SER A 15 31.00 17.36 -59.32
C SER A 15 31.58 16.08 -59.96
N THR A 16 30.60 15.21 -60.26
CA THR A 16 30.28 14.50 -61.52
C THR A 16 30.88 13.12 -61.86
N GLN A 17 29.93 12.16 -61.91
CA GLN A 17 29.69 11.10 -62.92
C GLN A 17 30.78 10.01 -63.07
N ALA A 18 30.53 8.79 -62.60
CA ALA A 18 29.80 7.68 -63.26
C ALA A 18 30.78 6.77 -64.03
N GLU A 19 30.97 5.54 -63.55
CA GLU A 19 31.16 4.28 -64.31
C GLU A 19 31.54 3.15 -63.32
N ASP A 20 30.63 2.20 -63.19
CA ASP A 20 30.77 0.73 -63.23
C ASP A 20 31.93 -0.06 -62.55
N GLU A 21 31.50 -1.24 -62.06
CA GLU A 21 32.23 -2.48 -61.71
C GLU A 21 32.99 -2.56 -60.36
N GLN A 22 32.47 -3.32 -59.38
CA GLN A 22 32.67 -4.77 -59.10
C GLN A 22 33.69 -5.01 -57.97
N GLY A 23 33.34 -5.84 -56.97
CA GLY A 23 34.31 -6.45 -56.05
C GLY A 23 33.88 -6.66 -54.60
N ALA A 24 32.86 -7.49 -54.35
CA ALA A 24 32.63 -8.10 -53.04
C ALA A 24 33.30 -9.50 -52.97
N PRO A 25 33.86 -9.92 -51.82
CA PRO A 25 34.70 -11.12 -51.69
C PRO A 25 33.94 -12.46 -51.79
N PRO A 26 34.64 -13.58 -52.10
CA PRO A 26 34.02 -14.77 -52.69
C PRO A 26 33.32 -15.65 -51.66
N CYS A 27 32.05 -15.96 -51.91
CA CYS A 27 31.36 -17.08 -51.27
C CYS A 27 31.72 -18.38 -52.00
N THR A 28 32.14 -19.37 -51.22
CA THR A 28 32.37 -20.76 -51.61
C THR A 28 31.04 -21.43 -51.98
N PHE A 29 31.08 -22.34 -52.95
CA PHE A 29 29.99 -23.10 -53.62
C PHE A 29 29.34 -22.44 -54.87
N PRO A 30 29.84 -22.70 -56.09
CA PRO A 30 29.17 -22.29 -57.32
C PRO A 30 28.09 -23.33 -57.68
N THR A 31 26.82 -22.99 -57.50
CA THR A 31 25.67 -23.77 -58.01
C THR A 31 24.97 -23.08 -59.18
N ALA A 32 25.66 -22.18 -59.88
CA ALA A 32 25.20 -21.60 -61.13
C ALA A 32 25.74 -22.42 -62.31
N VAL A 33 24.84 -23.11 -63.01
CA VAL A 33 25.12 -23.76 -64.29
C VAL A 33 25.36 -22.66 -65.33
N SER A 34 26.44 -22.74 -66.11
CA SER A 34 26.77 -21.72 -67.12
C SER A 34 25.70 -21.63 -68.22
N GLU A 35 25.48 -20.44 -68.80
CA GLU A 35 24.48 -20.23 -69.86
C GLU A 35 24.70 -21.15 -71.07
N GLU A 36 25.96 -21.48 -71.39
CA GLU A 36 26.30 -22.45 -72.45
C GLU A 36 25.77 -23.87 -72.15
N GLN A 37 25.78 -24.30 -70.89
CA GLN A 37 25.23 -25.60 -70.49
C GLN A 37 23.70 -25.61 -70.49
N LEU A 38 23.06 -24.47 -70.19
CA LEU A 38 21.61 -24.27 -70.30
C LEU A 38 21.16 -24.23 -71.76
N GLU A 39 21.90 -23.59 -72.66
CA GLU A 39 21.64 -23.61 -74.11
C GLU A 39 21.87 -25.01 -74.70
N GLY A 40 22.90 -25.71 -74.26
CA GLY A 40 23.11 -27.12 -74.59
C GLY A 40 21.95 -28.01 -74.14
N ALA A 41 21.39 -27.77 -72.95
CA ALA A 41 20.20 -28.46 -72.46
C ALA A 41 18.94 -28.10 -73.25
N ARG A 42 18.76 -26.82 -73.63
CA ARG A 42 17.65 -26.37 -74.48
C ARG A 42 17.72 -26.96 -75.90
N LYS A 43 18.90 -27.04 -76.52
CA LYS A 43 19.11 -27.74 -77.80
C LYS A 43 18.83 -29.24 -77.70
N ARG A 44 19.25 -29.90 -76.62
CA ARG A 44 18.93 -31.32 -76.36
C ARG A 44 17.43 -31.55 -76.16
N ALA A 45 16.74 -30.66 -75.47
CA ALA A 45 15.29 -30.72 -75.31
C ALA A 45 14.54 -30.49 -76.64
N ARG A 46 15.01 -29.53 -77.45
CA ARG A 46 14.44 -29.23 -78.78
C ARG A 46 14.67 -30.38 -79.78
N ASN A 47 15.82 -31.05 -79.73
CA ASN A 47 16.09 -32.25 -80.53
C ASN A 47 15.30 -33.47 -80.05
N ARG A 48 14.98 -33.57 -78.74
CA ARG A 48 14.06 -34.59 -78.21
C ARG A 48 12.62 -34.39 -78.69
N LEU A 49 12.20 -33.14 -78.85
CA LEU A 49 10.89 -32.75 -79.40
C LEU A 49 10.82 -32.92 -80.94
N GLN A 50 11.95 -32.95 -81.65
CA GLN A 50 12.00 -33.29 -83.09
C GLN A 50 12.07 -34.81 -83.36
N PHE A 51 12.39 -35.63 -82.35
CA PHE A 51 12.40 -37.09 -82.43
C PHE A 51 11.06 -37.74 -82.03
N ILE A 52 10.11 -36.96 -81.51
CA ILE A 52 8.70 -37.34 -81.42
C ILE A 52 8.00 -36.68 -82.60
N GLY A 53 8.23 -37.27 -83.78
CA GLY A 53 7.57 -36.87 -85.00
C GLY A 53 6.06 -37.08 -84.92
N SER A 54 5.34 -36.05 -85.36
CA SER A 54 4.11 -36.12 -86.17
C SER A 54 2.94 -36.95 -85.65
N GLY A 55 1.80 -36.26 -85.50
CA GLY A 55 0.50 -36.85 -85.24
C GLY A 55 0.20 -38.07 -86.10
N ALA A 56 -0.03 -39.20 -85.43
CA ALA A 56 -0.93 -40.22 -85.90
C ALA A 56 -2.29 -39.95 -85.25
N VAL A 57 -3.15 -39.27 -86.00
CA VAL A 57 -4.60 -39.32 -85.81
C VAL A 57 -4.98 -40.80 -85.89
N PHE A 58 -5.15 -41.44 -84.74
CA PHE A 58 -5.77 -42.76 -84.67
C PHE A 58 -7.28 -42.54 -84.63
N LEU A 59 -7.85 -42.43 -85.83
CA LEU A 59 -9.29 -42.51 -86.06
C LEU A 59 -9.74 -43.94 -85.74
N LEU A 60 -10.58 -44.03 -84.71
CA LEU A 60 -11.64 -45.01 -84.45
C LEU A 60 -11.61 -46.30 -85.29
N ASP A 61 -11.28 -47.40 -84.64
CA ASP A 61 -11.93 -48.68 -84.93
C ASP A 61 -12.79 -49.04 -83.72
N ASP A 62 -14.09 -49.18 -83.99
CA ASP A 62 -15.16 -49.42 -83.06
C ASP A 62 -15.22 -50.91 -82.71
N GLY A 63 -15.44 -51.22 -81.44
CA GLY A 63 -15.91 -52.52 -81.02
C GLY A 63 -14.85 -53.40 -80.36
N ARG A 64 -14.76 -53.28 -79.03
CA ARG A 64 -15.02 -54.37 -78.09
C ARG A 64 -14.79 -53.92 -76.65
N GLY A 65 -15.85 -54.01 -75.86
CA GLY A 65 -15.76 -54.41 -74.46
C GLY A 65 -15.34 -53.32 -73.49
N GLN A 66 -16.32 -52.87 -72.71
CA GLN A 66 -16.11 -52.26 -71.41
C GLN A 66 -15.09 -53.08 -70.60
N ARG A 67 -13.85 -52.59 -70.52
CA ARG A 67 -13.01 -52.77 -69.35
C ARG A 67 -12.63 -51.37 -68.92
N ALA A 68 -13.28 -50.90 -67.86
CA ALA A 68 -12.73 -49.82 -67.07
C ALA A 68 -11.34 -50.27 -66.62
N GLY A 69 -10.29 -49.90 -67.37
CA GLY A 69 -8.93 -49.99 -66.88
C GLY A 69 -8.83 -49.21 -65.57
N PRO A 70 -7.92 -49.57 -64.65
CA PRO A 70 -7.75 -48.79 -63.43
C PRO A 70 -7.60 -47.34 -63.83
N SER A 71 -8.46 -46.47 -63.29
CA SER A 71 -8.35 -45.02 -63.48
C SER A 71 -6.88 -44.63 -63.31
N MET A 72 -6.35 -43.73 -64.14
CA MET A 72 -4.96 -43.25 -64.00
C MET A 72 -4.65 -42.83 -62.55
N GLN A 73 -5.66 -42.35 -61.84
CA GLN A 73 -5.66 -42.05 -60.41
C GLN A 73 -5.35 -43.27 -59.53
N ASN A 74 -5.95 -44.44 -59.81
CA ASN A 74 -5.73 -45.68 -59.08
C ASN A 74 -4.29 -46.22 -59.28
N VAL A 75 -3.72 -46.07 -60.48
CA VAL A 75 -2.33 -46.47 -60.76
C VAL A 75 -1.34 -45.56 -60.03
N LEU A 76 -1.64 -44.27 -59.92
CA LEU A 76 -0.83 -43.31 -59.16
C LEU A 76 -0.91 -43.59 -57.66
N GLU A 77 -2.11 -43.88 -57.13
CA GLU A 77 -2.32 -44.28 -55.74
C GLU A 77 -1.60 -45.58 -55.38
N GLU A 78 -1.63 -46.59 -56.26
CA GLU A 78 -0.94 -47.87 -56.03
C GLU A 78 0.58 -47.70 -56.02
N LYS A 79 1.13 -46.89 -56.93
CA LYS A 79 2.57 -46.55 -56.92
C LYS A 79 2.95 -45.71 -55.71
N ALA A 80 2.13 -44.76 -55.30
CA ALA A 80 2.34 -43.99 -54.07
C ALA A 80 2.36 -44.90 -52.84
N ARG A 81 1.44 -45.88 -52.77
CA ARG A 81 1.40 -46.90 -51.71
C ARG A 81 2.64 -47.78 -51.69
N GLN A 82 3.16 -48.18 -52.85
CA GLN A 82 4.42 -48.93 -52.94
C GLN A 82 5.61 -48.11 -52.42
N HIS A 83 5.71 -46.83 -52.79
CA HIS A 83 6.76 -45.94 -52.27
C HIS A 83 6.61 -45.69 -50.78
N TYR A 84 5.39 -45.61 -50.27
CA TYR A 84 5.09 -45.48 -48.85
C TYR A 84 5.53 -46.72 -48.05
N MET A 85 5.21 -47.93 -48.52
CA MET A 85 5.64 -49.18 -47.86
C MET A 85 7.16 -49.32 -47.85
N LYS A 86 7.85 -49.03 -48.97
CA LYS A 86 9.31 -49.01 -49.01
C LYS A 86 9.91 -47.98 -48.07
N GLY A 87 9.32 -46.78 -47.99
CA GLY A 87 9.75 -45.76 -47.05
C GLY A 87 9.62 -46.20 -45.59
N LEU A 88 8.57 -46.95 -45.26
CA LEU A 88 8.37 -47.52 -43.91
C LEU A 88 9.38 -48.62 -43.60
N GLU A 89 9.71 -49.47 -44.57
CA GLU A 89 10.79 -50.45 -44.43
C GLU A 89 12.12 -49.76 -44.13
N GLU A 90 12.54 -48.80 -44.95
CA GLU A 90 13.79 -48.04 -44.73
C GLU A 90 13.80 -47.29 -43.38
N PHE A 91 12.65 -46.74 -42.96
CA PHE A 91 12.49 -46.09 -41.66
C PHE A 91 12.74 -47.08 -40.52
N ASN A 92 12.20 -48.30 -40.60
CA ASN A 92 12.42 -49.34 -39.59
C ASN A 92 13.85 -49.89 -39.60
N HIS A 93 14.57 -49.78 -40.71
CA HIS A 93 16.00 -50.12 -40.79
C HIS A 93 16.92 -49.01 -40.25
N GLY A 94 16.38 -47.85 -39.85
CA GLY A 94 17.15 -46.72 -39.33
C GLY A 94 17.77 -45.83 -40.42
N GLU A 95 17.49 -46.10 -41.70
CA GLU A 95 18.01 -45.36 -42.86
C GLU A 95 17.08 -44.17 -43.19
N TYR A 96 16.99 -43.22 -42.26
CA TYR A 96 16.00 -42.16 -42.30
C TYR A 96 16.10 -41.22 -43.52
N GLU A 97 17.31 -40.97 -44.05
CA GLU A 97 17.49 -40.17 -45.28
C GLU A 97 16.84 -40.83 -46.50
N LYS A 98 16.99 -42.15 -46.65
CA LYS A 98 16.36 -42.93 -47.73
C LYS A 98 14.86 -42.99 -47.55
N ALA A 99 14.38 -43.09 -46.32
CA ALA A 99 12.97 -43.02 -45.99
C ALA A 99 12.35 -41.68 -46.42
N VAL A 100 13.00 -40.54 -46.11
CA VAL A 100 12.58 -39.20 -46.55
C VAL A 100 12.44 -39.11 -48.07
N LEU A 101 13.39 -39.67 -48.83
CA LEU A 101 13.33 -39.69 -50.30
C LEU A 101 12.14 -40.52 -50.80
N CYS A 102 11.90 -41.70 -50.21
CA CYS A 102 10.77 -42.57 -50.57
C CYS A 102 9.42 -41.90 -50.26
N PHE A 103 9.29 -41.27 -49.09
CA PHE A 103 8.08 -40.52 -48.74
C PHE A 103 7.89 -39.29 -49.63
N THR A 104 8.96 -38.57 -50.01
CA THR A 104 8.87 -37.44 -50.94
C THR A 104 8.40 -37.87 -52.33
N LYS A 105 8.86 -39.02 -52.82
CA LYS A 105 8.34 -39.62 -54.07
C LYS A 105 6.85 -39.97 -53.94
N ALA A 106 6.41 -40.52 -52.81
CA ALA A 106 5.00 -40.80 -52.56
C ALA A 106 4.16 -39.52 -52.53
N ILE A 107 4.62 -38.46 -51.84
CA ILE A 107 3.95 -37.14 -51.77
C ILE A 107 3.77 -36.52 -53.15
N ASN A 108 4.78 -36.61 -54.02
CA ASN A 108 4.70 -36.08 -55.39
C ASN A 108 3.65 -36.80 -56.24
N LEU A 109 3.32 -38.05 -55.92
CA LEU A 109 2.30 -38.84 -56.62
C LEU A 109 0.90 -38.58 -56.05
N THR A 110 0.77 -38.47 -54.72
CA THR A 110 -0.50 -38.24 -54.01
C THR A 110 -0.36 -37.11 -52.97
N PRO A 111 -0.40 -35.83 -53.39
CA PRO A 111 -0.18 -34.68 -52.49
C PRO A 111 -1.31 -34.43 -51.50
N GLN A 112 -2.43 -35.15 -51.60
CA GLN A 112 -3.61 -34.97 -50.75
C GLN A 112 -3.60 -35.87 -49.50
N GLN A 113 -2.63 -36.79 -49.37
CA GLN A 113 -2.59 -37.73 -48.26
C GLN A 113 -1.75 -37.19 -47.09
N THR A 114 -2.41 -36.92 -45.96
CA THR A 114 -1.77 -36.38 -44.74
C THR A 114 -0.70 -37.30 -44.15
N ASP A 115 -0.95 -38.61 -44.14
CA ASP A 115 -0.05 -39.61 -43.52
C ASP A 115 1.36 -39.57 -44.11
N LEU A 116 1.48 -39.28 -45.40
CA LEU A 116 2.79 -39.20 -46.08
C LEU A 116 3.62 -38.04 -45.56
N TYR A 117 2.98 -36.89 -45.31
CA TYR A 117 3.65 -35.72 -44.72
C TYR A 117 4.06 -35.99 -43.28
N VAL A 118 3.22 -36.68 -42.50
CA VAL A 118 3.53 -37.07 -41.12
C VAL A 118 4.71 -38.04 -41.07
N LYS A 119 4.70 -39.11 -41.89
CA LYS A 119 5.81 -40.08 -41.92
C LYS A 119 7.12 -39.49 -42.41
N ARG A 120 7.09 -38.57 -43.38
CA ARG A 120 8.28 -37.82 -43.78
C ARG A 120 8.78 -36.93 -42.64
N ALA A 121 7.90 -36.25 -41.93
CA ALA A 121 8.27 -35.40 -40.80
C ALA A 121 8.82 -36.22 -39.63
N GLU A 122 8.29 -37.43 -39.36
CA GLU A 122 8.86 -38.37 -38.39
C GLU A 122 10.29 -38.79 -38.76
N ALA A 123 10.54 -39.08 -40.05
CA ALA A 123 11.90 -39.38 -40.52
C ALA A 123 12.87 -38.19 -40.32
N TYR A 124 12.41 -36.95 -40.51
CA TYR A 124 13.20 -35.75 -40.19
C TYR A 124 13.45 -35.57 -38.69
N LEU A 125 12.52 -35.98 -37.82
CA LEU A 125 12.72 -35.92 -36.37
C LEU A 125 13.82 -36.87 -35.90
N GLU A 126 13.86 -38.08 -36.44
CA GLU A 126 14.92 -39.06 -36.11
C GLU A 126 16.29 -38.59 -36.62
N LEU A 127 16.33 -37.74 -37.65
CA LEU A 127 17.53 -37.04 -38.12
C LEU A 127 17.87 -35.79 -37.29
N CYS A 128 17.09 -35.47 -36.25
CA CYS A 128 17.18 -34.23 -35.47
C CYS A 128 17.03 -32.94 -36.29
N ASP A 129 16.50 -33.00 -37.52
CA ASP A 129 16.15 -31.83 -38.33
C ASP A 129 14.75 -31.33 -37.95
N PHE A 130 14.71 -30.60 -36.83
CA PHE A 130 13.47 -30.06 -36.28
C PHE A 130 12.78 -29.06 -37.21
N GLN A 131 13.54 -28.29 -38.00
CA GLN A 131 12.97 -27.27 -38.90
C GLN A 131 12.21 -27.92 -40.06
N SER A 132 12.82 -28.91 -40.73
CA SER A 132 12.16 -29.68 -41.79
C SER A 132 10.99 -30.49 -41.25
N ALA A 133 11.10 -31.06 -40.05
CA ALA A 133 10.00 -31.73 -39.39
C ALA A 133 8.81 -30.79 -39.13
N ILE A 134 9.05 -29.60 -38.54
CA ILE A 134 8.02 -28.58 -38.30
C ILE A 134 7.32 -28.18 -39.61
N LEU A 135 8.07 -27.97 -40.69
CA LEU A 135 7.50 -27.67 -42.01
C LEU A 135 6.63 -28.82 -42.54
N GLY A 136 7.09 -30.06 -42.40
CA GLY A 136 6.33 -31.26 -42.80
C GLY A 136 5.00 -31.39 -42.04
N TYR A 137 5.00 -31.14 -40.73
CA TYR A 137 3.77 -31.13 -39.93
C TYR A 137 2.84 -29.94 -40.23
N LYS A 138 3.39 -28.75 -40.52
CA LYS A 138 2.59 -27.61 -41.00
C LYS A 138 1.92 -27.89 -42.34
N GLN A 139 2.61 -28.57 -43.25
CA GLN A 139 2.04 -29.04 -44.52
C GLN A 139 0.96 -30.11 -44.28
N ALA A 140 1.16 -31.02 -43.34
CA ALA A 140 0.14 -32.00 -42.96
C ALA A 140 -1.16 -31.31 -42.48
N LEU A 141 -1.04 -30.24 -41.67
CA LEU A 141 -2.17 -29.43 -41.20
C LEU A 141 -2.87 -28.62 -42.30
N SER A 142 -2.15 -28.21 -43.36
CA SER A 142 -2.78 -27.48 -44.48
C SER A 142 -3.60 -28.42 -45.37
N VAL A 143 -3.19 -29.68 -45.49
CA VAL A 143 -3.86 -30.72 -46.27
C VAL A 143 -5.08 -31.29 -45.53
N SER A 144 -4.99 -31.49 -44.21
CA SER A 144 -6.11 -31.96 -43.38
C SER A 144 -6.36 -31.00 -42.23
N ARG A 145 -7.45 -30.23 -42.35
CA ARG A 145 -7.91 -29.32 -41.30
C ARG A 145 -8.71 -30.13 -40.27
N GLY A 146 -8.10 -30.47 -39.13
CA GLY A 146 -8.86 -30.95 -37.96
C GLY A 146 -8.31 -32.14 -37.19
N GLN A 147 -7.05 -32.55 -37.37
CA GLN A 147 -6.48 -33.65 -36.58
C GLN A 147 -5.81 -33.14 -35.28
N ALA A 148 -6.53 -33.28 -34.15
CA ALA A 148 -5.99 -33.09 -32.81
C ALA A 148 -4.63 -33.80 -32.52
N PRO A 149 -4.36 -35.05 -33.00
CA PRO A 149 -3.06 -35.68 -32.74
C PRO A 149 -1.88 -34.96 -33.40
N ILE A 150 -2.10 -34.30 -34.54
CA ILE A 150 -1.05 -33.55 -35.24
C ILE A 150 -0.66 -32.30 -34.44
N HIS A 151 -1.63 -31.58 -33.88
CA HIS A 151 -1.37 -30.42 -33.02
C HIS A 151 -0.56 -30.81 -31.77
N GLY A 152 -0.93 -31.92 -31.12
CA GLY A 152 -0.19 -32.44 -29.95
C GLY A 152 1.25 -32.81 -30.29
N ARG A 153 1.47 -33.50 -31.41
CA ARG A 153 2.81 -33.89 -31.86
C ARG A 153 3.64 -32.68 -32.27
N LEU A 154 3.06 -31.72 -33.00
CA LEU A 154 3.73 -30.49 -33.39
C LEU A 154 4.14 -29.64 -32.18
N ALA A 155 3.29 -29.54 -31.16
CA ALA A 155 3.64 -28.87 -29.90
C ALA A 155 4.84 -29.55 -29.21
N SER A 156 4.89 -30.89 -29.18
CA SER A 156 6.06 -31.62 -28.65
C SER A 156 7.35 -31.34 -29.42
N ILE A 157 7.27 -31.25 -30.76
CA ILE A 157 8.44 -30.94 -31.61
C ILE A 157 8.93 -29.52 -31.33
N TYR A 158 8.02 -28.54 -31.24
CA TYR A 158 8.36 -27.18 -30.86
C TYR A 158 9.03 -27.12 -29.49
N CYS A 159 8.57 -27.91 -28.52
CA CYS A 159 9.22 -27.99 -27.21
C CYS A 159 10.65 -28.57 -27.27
N ILE A 160 10.88 -29.62 -28.05
CA ILE A 160 12.21 -30.22 -28.19
C ILE A 160 13.15 -29.25 -28.92
N HIS A 161 12.67 -28.61 -29.99
CA HIS A 161 13.42 -27.60 -30.71
C HIS A 161 13.76 -26.39 -29.81
N GLY A 162 12.78 -25.87 -29.07
CA GLY A 162 12.97 -24.79 -28.11
C GLY A 162 13.93 -25.16 -26.98
N GLN A 163 13.94 -26.42 -26.53
CA GLN A 163 14.89 -26.89 -25.52
C GLN A 163 16.33 -26.90 -26.05
N GLY A 164 16.55 -27.34 -27.30
CA GLY A 164 17.87 -27.25 -27.93
C GLY A 164 18.34 -25.79 -28.07
N LEU A 165 17.46 -24.90 -28.53
CA LEU A 165 17.76 -23.46 -28.63
C LEU A 165 18.09 -22.84 -27.26
N PHE A 166 17.37 -23.26 -26.21
CA PHE A 166 17.61 -22.82 -24.84
C PHE A 166 19.00 -23.23 -24.34
N GLU A 167 19.42 -24.47 -24.60
CA GLU A 167 20.76 -24.96 -24.26
C GLU A 167 21.86 -24.23 -25.02
N HIS A 168 21.59 -23.80 -26.25
CA HIS A 168 22.46 -22.91 -27.03
C HIS A 168 22.40 -21.44 -26.62
N LYS A 169 21.65 -21.09 -25.57
CA LYS A 169 21.46 -19.72 -25.05
C LYS A 169 20.78 -18.76 -26.04
N LEU A 170 20.12 -19.29 -27.08
CA LEU A 170 19.30 -18.52 -28.01
C LEU A 170 17.90 -18.32 -27.42
N TYR A 171 17.83 -17.54 -26.33
CA TYR A 171 16.62 -17.45 -25.51
C TYR A 171 15.42 -16.80 -26.21
N LEU A 172 15.64 -15.92 -27.19
CA LEU A 172 14.56 -15.31 -27.98
C LEU A 172 13.90 -16.32 -28.91
N ASP A 173 14.70 -17.05 -29.68
CA ASP A 173 14.22 -18.09 -30.59
C ASP A 173 13.59 -19.26 -29.82
N ALA A 174 14.18 -19.62 -28.68
CA ALA A 174 13.62 -20.61 -27.77
C ALA A 174 12.25 -20.17 -27.23
N LEU A 175 12.11 -18.91 -26.82
CA LEU A 175 10.84 -18.36 -26.36
C LEU A 175 9.79 -18.42 -27.48
N GLU A 176 10.13 -18.06 -28.71
CA GLU A 176 9.21 -18.14 -29.85
C GLU A 176 8.78 -19.60 -30.14
N ALA A 177 9.69 -20.55 -30.04
CA ALA A 177 9.36 -21.96 -30.20
C ALA A 177 8.41 -22.44 -29.10
N PHE A 178 8.64 -22.06 -27.84
CA PHE A 178 7.77 -22.43 -26.72
C PHE A 178 6.41 -21.72 -26.78
N THR A 179 6.32 -20.45 -27.19
CA THR A 179 5.03 -19.76 -27.35
C THR A 179 4.20 -20.37 -28.47
N ARG A 180 4.83 -20.77 -29.58
CA ARG A 180 4.12 -21.55 -30.61
C ARG A 180 3.62 -22.90 -30.08
N ALA A 181 4.36 -23.53 -29.17
CA ALA A 181 3.90 -24.76 -28.52
C ALA A 181 2.69 -24.52 -27.60
N THR A 182 2.64 -23.39 -26.87
CA THR A 182 1.50 -23.05 -26.01
C THR A 182 0.25 -22.66 -26.81
N GLU A 183 0.40 -22.03 -27.98
CA GLU A 183 -0.71 -21.77 -28.90
C GLU A 183 -1.38 -23.08 -29.40
N LEU A 184 -0.58 -24.12 -29.64
CA LEU A 184 -1.05 -25.42 -30.12
C LEU A 184 -1.66 -26.27 -29.00
N LYS A 185 -1.08 -26.22 -27.81
CA LYS A 185 -1.56 -26.93 -26.62
C LYS A 185 -1.73 -25.93 -25.46
N PRO A 186 -2.88 -25.25 -25.38
CA PRO A 186 -3.13 -24.29 -24.30
C PRO A 186 -3.17 -25.02 -22.95
N SER A 187 -2.80 -24.29 -21.88
CA SER A 187 -2.88 -24.75 -20.49
C SER A 187 -1.93 -25.89 -20.13
N SER A 188 -0.75 -25.95 -20.77
CA SER A 188 0.30 -26.90 -20.39
C SER A 188 1.37 -26.22 -19.55
N LEU A 189 1.27 -26.37 -18.22
CA LEU A 189 2.18 -25.76 -17.26
C LEU A 189 3.67 -26.05 -17.55
N PRO A 190 4.10 -27.29 -17.89
CA PRO A 190 5.52 -27.56 -18.18
C PRO A 190 6.09 -26.75 -19.35
N ILE A 191 5.30 -26.45 -20.38
CA ILE A 191 5.73 -25.66 -21.55
C ILE A 191 5.82 -24.18 -21.16
N GLU A 192 4.81 -23.70 -20.43
CA GLU A 192 4.78 -22.31 -19.97
C GLU A 192 5.92 -22.04 -18.96
N MET A 193 6.33 -23.02 -18.16
CA MET A 193 7.53 -22.93 -17.30
C MET A 193 8.81 -22.72 -18.10
N ARG A 194 8.93 -23.35 -19.27
CA ARG A 194 10.07 -23.11 -20.17
C ARG A 194 10.05 -21.69 -20.73
N CYS A 195 8.87 -21.15 -21.01
CA CYS A 195 8.71 -19.74 -21.39
C CYS A 195 9.23 -18.81 -20.28
N VAL A 196 8.84 -19.05 -19.02
CA VAL A 196 9.32 -18.26 -17.86
C VAL A 196 10.83 -18.38 -17.70
N ALA A 197 11.42 -19.56 -17.91
CA ALA A 197 12.87 -19.73 -17.86
C ALA A 197 13.58 -18.89 -18.95
N CYS A 198 13.04 -18.85 -20.18
CA CYS A 198 13.56 -18.01 -21.25
C CYS A 198 13.41 -16.51 -20.92
N LEU A 199 12.24 -16.08 -20.46
CA LEU A 199 11.98 -14.68 -20.08
C LEU A 199 12.89 -14.22 -18.94
N ALA A 200 13.13 -15.08 -17.95
CA ALA A 200 14.05 -14.80 -16.85
C ALA A 200 15.49 -14.68 -17.35
N ALA A 201 15.93 -15.54 -18.27
CA ALA A 201 17.26 -15.45 -18.89
C ALA A 201 17.44 -14.17 -19.71
N LEU A 202 16.36 -13.68 -20.34
CA LEU A 202 16.31 -12.41 -21.07
C LEU A 202 16.20 -11.17 -20.16
N GLY A 203 16.04 -11.34 -18.84
CA GLY A 203 15.82 -10.25 -17.90
C GLY A 203 14.43 -9.61 -17.98
N ARG A 204 13.49 -10.22 -18.70
CA ARG A 204 12.10 -9.77 -18.87
C ARG A 204 11.23 -10.21 -17.70
N TYR A 205 11.57 -9.76 -16.49
CA TYR A 205 10.91 -10.19 -15.25
C TYR A 205 9.45 -9.71 -15.12
N GLY A 206 9.06 -8.64 -15.82
CA GLY A 206 7.68 -8.14 -15.83
C GLY A 206 6.74 -9.14 -16.49
N ASP A 207 7.11 -9.64 -17.67
CA ASP A 207 6.35 -10.68 -18.38
C ASP A 207 6.30 -11.99 -17.58
N CYS A 208 7.37 -12.34 -16.87
CA CYS A 208 7.37 -13.48 -15.94
C CYS A 208 6.29 -13.32 -14.86
N LEU A 209 6.19 -12.11 -14.28
CA LEU A 209 5.24 -11.85 -13.21
C LEU A 209 3.79 -11.97 -13.71
N GLU A 210 3.47 -11.39 -14.87
CA GLU A 210 2.14 -11.50 -15.47
C GLU A 210 1.73 -12.95 -15.75
N LEU A 211 2.70 -13.76 -16.19
CA LEU A 211 2.46 -15.17 -16.50
C LEU A 211 2.23 -15.98 -15.21
N VAL A 212 3.04 -15.73 -14.17
CA VAL A 212 2.85 -16.36 -12.85
C VAL A 212 1.55 -15.94 -12.19
N ASP A 213 1.14 -14.67 -12.31
CA ASP A 213 -0.15 -14.19 -11.81
C ASP A 213 -1.31 -14.89 -12.51
N ARG A 214 -1.21 -15.13 -13.82
CA ARG A 214 -2.20 -15.91 -14.58
C ARG A 214 -2.28 -17.35 -14.10
N TRP A 215 -1.16 -17.98 -13.78
CA TRP A 215 -1.14 -19.34 -13.22
C TRP A 215 -1.81 -19.39 -11.85
N LEU A 216 -1.54 -18.42 -10.98
CA LEU A 216 -2.14 -18.35 -9.64
C LEU A 216 -3.66 -18.09 -9.69
N LEU A 217 -4.18 -17.49 -10.77
CA LEU A 217 -5.63 -17.41 -11.00
C LEU A 217 -6.25 -18.76 -11.36
N ALA A 218 -5.49 -19.67 -11.96
CA ALA A 218 -5.95 -21.01 -12.32
C ALA A 218 -5.72 -22.04 -11.19
N GLU A 219 -4.57 -21.95 -10.51
CA GLU A 219 -4.14 -22.84 -9.43
C GLU A 219 -3.78 -22.03 -8.18
N THR A 220 -4.73 -21.88 -7.25
CA THR A 220 -4.54 -21.11 -6.00
C THR A 220 -3.78 -21.88 -4.92
N ASP A 221 -3.64 -23.19 -5.05
CA ASP A 221 -3.18 -24.07 -3.96
C ASP A 221 -1.71 -24.50 -4.12
N ASN A 222 -1.01 -23.93 -5.11
CA ASN A 222 0.35 -24.34 -5.47
C ASN A 222 1.41 -23.45 -4.80
N ALA A 223 2.04 -23.97 -3.74
CA ALA A 223 3.07 -23.26 -2.98
C ALA A 223 4.29 -22.84 -3.83
N ASP A 224 4.65 -23.60 -4.86
CA ASP A 224 5.80 -23.33 -5.74
C ASP A 224 5.61 -22.03 -6.52
N LEU A 225 4.38 -21.78 -6.97
CA LEU A 225 4.02 -20.58 -7.71
C LEU A 225 4.12 -19.34 -6.82
N TYR A 226 3.70 -19.43 -5.56
CA TYR A 226 3.89 -18.36 -4.59
C TYR A 226 5.38 -18.10 -4.31
N VAL A 227 6.21 -19.14 -4.16
CA VAL A 227 7.67 -18.96 -4.01
C VAL A 227 8.28 -18.28 -5.24
N LEU A 228 7.87 -18.68 -6.45
CA LEU A 228 8.34 -18.07 -7.68
C LEU A 228 7.95 -16.60 -7.76
N ARG A 229 6.70 -16.25 -7.43
CA ARG A 229 6.24 -14.86 -7.39
C ARG A 229 6.94 -14.04 -6.31
N ALA A 230 7.14 -14.60 -5.12
CA ALA A 230 7.90 -13.97 -4.03
C ALA A 230 9.32 -13.62 -4.49
N ARG A 231 10.00 -14.53 -5.21
CA ARG A 231 11.34 -14.27 -5.76
C ARG A 231 11.34 -13.16 -6.80
N LEU A 232 10.33 -13.10 -7.67
CA LEU A 232 10.18 -11.99 -8.62
C LEU A 232 9.99 -10.67 -7.88
N HIS A 233 9.11 -10.62 -6.87
CA HIS A 233 8.92 -9.43 -6.04
C HIS A 233 10.16 -9.02 -5.24
N HIS A 234 10.93 -9.99 -4.73
CA HIS A 234 12.23 -9.74 -4.11
C HIS A 234 13.19 -9.04 -5.08
N ARG A 235 13.23 -9.48 -6.36
CA ARG A 235 14.06 -8.86 -7.41
C ARG A 235 13.60 -7.45 -7.79
N PHE A 236 12.29 -7.19 -7.77
CA PHE A 236 11.72 -5.85 -7.95
C PHE A 236 11.85 -4.95 -6.73
N ASN A 237 12.46 -5.43 -5.63
CA ASN A 237 12.57 -4.71 -4.38
C ASN A 237 11.20 -4.30 -3.79
N ASN A 238 10.21 -5.18 -3.93
CA ASN A 238 8.87 -5.05 -3.34
C ASN A 238 8.74 -5.98 -2.14
N PRO A 239 9.23 -5.59 -0.94
CA PRO A 239 9.30 -6.47 0.22
C PRO A 239 7.94 -6.88 0.77
N SER A 240 6.92 -6.02 0.66
CA SER A 240 5.57 -6.29 1.15
C SER A 240 4.91 -7.47 0.44
N ARG A 241 4.82 -7.42 -0.90
CA ARG A 241 4.28 -8.51 -1.71
C ARG A 241 5.13 -9.78 -1.61
N CYS A 242 6.46 -9.62 -1.54
CA CYS A 242 7.36 -10.75 -1.32
C CYS A 242 7.06 -11.46 0.01
N HIS A 243 6.85 -10.70 1.09
CA HIS A 243 6.51 -11.24 2.40
C HIS A 243 5.15 -11.96 2.37
N GLU A 244 4.14 -11.37 1.75
CA GLU A 244 2.80 -11.97 1.61
C GLU A 244 2.87 -13.32 0.87
N ASP A 245 3.51 -13.35 -0.29
CA ASP A 245 3.65 -14.59 -1.08
C ASP A 245 4.47 -15.65 -0.36
N ALA A 246 5.58 -15.28 0.26
CA ALA A 246 6.40 -16.22 1.02
C ALA A 246 5.66 -16.77 2.25
N ARG A 247 4.79 -15.96 2.87
CA ARG A 247 3.92 -16.38 3.98
C ARG A 247 2.83 -17.33 3.52
N GLU A 248 2.17 -17.05 2.40
CA GLU A 248 1.16 -17.97 1.84
C GLU A 248 1.79 -19.29 1.39
N ALA A 249 2.98 -19.25 0.78
CA ALA A 249 3.73 -20.47 0.46
C ALA A 249 4.03 -21.31 1.71
N ALA A 250 4.46 -20.66 2.81
CA ALA A 250 4.74 -21.34 4.08
C ALA A 250 3.46 -21.87 4.76
N ARG A 251 2.30 -21.22 4.54
CA ARG A 251 0.99 -21.70 5.01
C ARG A 251 0.56 -22.97 4.26
N LEU A 252 0.69 -22.98 2.94
CA LEU A 252 0.27 -24.10 2.09
C LEU A 252 1.16 -25.34 2.29
N ALA A 253 2.47 -25.14 2.40
CA ALA A 253 3.45 -26.21 2.57
C ALA A 253 4.46 -25.86 3.68
N PRO A 254 4.14 -26.16 4.96
CA PRO A 254 5.05 -25.92 6.08
C PRO A 254 6.31 -26.80 5.95
N GLY A 255 7.50 -26.24 6.22
CA GLY A 255 8.79 -26.94 6.10
C GLY A 255 9.51 -26.76 4.77
N ARG A 256 8.99 -25.89 3.88
CA ARG A 256 9.68 -25.55 2.64
C ARG A 256 10.81 -24.55 2.89
N ALA A 257 12.04 -25.05 2.87
CA ALA A 257 13.26 -24.26 3.15
C ALA A 257 13.39 -22.98 2.32
N GLU A 258 12.92 -22.96 1.06
CA GLU A 258 13.03 -21.78 0.19
C GLU A 258 12.13 -20.62 0.65
N ALA A 259 10.88 -20.90 1.04
CA ALA A 259 9.94 -19.88 1.52
C ALA A 259 10.41 -19.32 2.88
N GLU A 260 10.84 -20.22 3.77
CA GLU A 260 11.40 -19.85 5.08
C GLU A 260 12.68 -19.03 4.94
N ALA A 261 13.58 -19.38 4.02
CA ALA A 261 14.79 -18.60 3.74
C ALA A 261 14.47 -17.19 3.23
N LEU A 262 13.44 -17.03 2.40
CA LEU A 262 12.98 -15.71 1.95
C LEU A 262 12.43 -14.89 3.12
N LEU A 263 11.57 -15.47 3.96
CA LEU A 263 11.04 -14.79 5.15
C LEU A 263 12.15 -14.41 6.14
N GLU A 264 13.11 -15.29 6.37
CA GLU A 264 14.27 -15.02 7.23
C GLU A 264 15.14 -13.89 6.66
N SER A 265 15.35 -13.87 5.34
CA SER A 265 16.06 -12.76 4.68
C SER A 265 15.36 -11.42 4.85
N LEU A 266 14.01 -11.41 4.79
CA LEU A 266 13.20 -10.22 4.98
C LEU A 266 13.19 -9.76 6.44
N ARG A 267 13.14 -10.69 7.41
CA ARG A 267 13.28 -10.38 8.84
C ARG A 267 14.61 -9.75 9.17
N ARG A 268 15.72 -10.28 8.62
CA ARG A 268 17.06 -9.68 8.78
C ARG A 268 17.09 -8.26 8.20
N ARG A 269 16.56 -8.08 6.99
CA ARG A 269 16.43 -6.76 6.37
C ARG A 269 15.59 -5.79 7.21
N ALA A 270 14.49 -6.26 7.78
CA ALA A 270 13.64 -5.47 8.66
C ALA A 270 14.38 -5.04 9.93
N GLN A 271 15.13 -5.97 10.54
CA GLN A 271 15.91 -5.70 11.74
C GLN A 271 17.03 -4.68 11.49
N ASP A 272 17.76 -4.80 10.38
CA ASP A 272 18.78 -3.83 9.99
C ASP A 272 18.18 -2.44 9.75
N ALA A 273 17.03 -2.38 9.08
CA ALA A 273 16.31 -1.14 8.84
C ALA A 273 15.80 -0.51 10.15
N ARG A 274 15.33 -1.33 11.11
CA ARG A 274 14.93 -0.90 12.46
C ARG A 274 16.10 -0.30 13.23
N VAL A 275 17.28 -0.94 13.22
CA VAL A 275 18.49 -0.43 13.88
C VAL A 275 18.91 0.91 13.28
N GLN A 276 18.86 1.04 11.95
CA GLN A 276 19.12 2.31 11.26
C GLN A 276 18.10 3.39 11.64
N ALA A 277 16.83 3.03 11.77
CA ALA A 277 15.77 3.96 12.18
C ALA A 277 16.00 4.49 13.61
N VAL A 278 16.30 3.60 14.56
CA VAL A 278 16.61 3.99 15.95
C VAL A 278 17.83 4.90 16.00
N ALA A 279 18.90 4.57 15.27
CA ALA A 279 20.09 5.42 15.20
C ALA A 279 19.80 6.80 14.59
N GLY A 280 18.97 6.86 13.54
CA GLY A 280 18.52 8.11 12.93
C GLY A 280 17.68 8.97 13.87
N ALA A 281 16.79 8.34 14.64
CA ALA A 281 15.95 9.01 15.64
C ALA A 281 16.78 9.64 16.74
N LEU A 282 17.77 8.91 17.27
CA LEU A 282 18.69 9.41 18.32
C LEU A 282 19.58 10.56 17.83
N ARG A 283 19.91 10.60 16.53
CA ARG A 283 20.64 11.72 15.91
C ARG A 283 19.77 12.94 15.62
N GLY A 284 18.49 12.91 15.97
CA GLY A 284 17.55 14.00 15.70
C GLY A 284 17.14 14.12 14.23
N ARG A 285 17.21 13.03 13.46
CA ARG A 285 16.77 12.98 12.04
C ARG A 285 15.51 12.12 11.88
N PRO A 286 14.35 12.57 12.38
CA PRO A 286 13.13 11.75 12.42
C PRO A 286 12.58 11.40 11.04
N ARG A 287 12.79 12.23 10.00
CA ARG A 287 12.33 11.93 8.63
C ARG A 287 13.10 10.78 7.97
N GLU A 288 14.42 10.78 8.12
CA GLU A 288 15.27 9.66 7.64
C GLU A 288 14.95 8.38 8.41
N ALA A 289 14.79 8.50 9.73
CA ALA A 289 14.36 7.39 10.58
C ALA A 289 13.00 6.83 10.17
N LEU A 290 12.05 7.70 9.80
CA LEU A 290 10.72 7.30 9.34
C LEU A 290 10.81 6.46 8.05
N ALA A 291 11.63 6.86 7.08
CA ALA A 291 11.80 6.09 5.84
C ALA A 291 12.38 4.69 6.13
N LYS A 292 13.33 4.60 7.07
CA LYS A 292 13.95 3.33 7.46
C LYS A 292 12.97 2.41 8.21
N ILE A 293 12.17 2.95 9.13
CA ILE A 293 11.18 2.12 9.84
C ILE A 293 10.03 1.70 8.91
N SER A 294 9.63 2.52 7.93
CA SER A 294 8.66 2.11 6.93
C SER A 294 9.14 0.90 6.14
N LEU A 295 10.41 0.89 5.72
CA LEU A 295 11.01 -0.29 5.08
C LEU A 295 10.99 -1.52 5.99
N ALA A 296 11.19 -1.35 7.31
CA ALA A 296 11.13 -2.45 8.26
C ALA A 296 9.70 -3.02 8.38
N VAL A 297 8.69 -2.16 8.46
CA VAL A 297 7.27 -2.57 8.48
C VAL A 297 6.86 -3.26 7.18
N GLU A 298 7.32 -2.78 6.02
CA GLU A 298 7.05 -3.41 4.73
C GLU A 298 7.73 -4.77 4.58
N SER A 299 8.91 -4.95 5.18
CA SER A 299 9.68 -6.20 5.11
C SER A 299 9.19 -7.25 6.10
N ASP A 300 8.78 -6.83 7.29
CA ASP A 300 8.16 -7.69 8.30
C ASP A 300 6.93 -7.00 8.90
N PRO A 301 5.76 -7.15 8.25
CA PRO A 301 4.50 -6.60 8.74
C PRO A 301 3.98 -7.25 10.02
N GLY A 302 4.53 -8.42 10.41
CA GLY A 302 4.07 -9.21 11.54
C GLY A 302 4.60 -8.71 12.89
N ALA A 303 5.69 -7.95 12.90
CA ALA A 303 6.29 -7.44 14.13
C ALA A 303 5.58 -6.16 14.63
N PRO A 304 4.86 -6.20 15.77
CA PRO A 304 4.15 -5.03 16.31
C PRO A 304 5.12 -3.92 16.74
N GLU A 305 6.33 -4.27 17.15
CA GLU A 305 7.37 -3.34 17.60
C GLU A 305 7.74 -2.32 16.51
N HIS A 306 7.79 -2.75 15.24
CA HIS A 306 8.11 -1.86 14.12
C HIS A 306 7.05 -0.76 13.96
N ARG A 307 5.77 -1.14 14.06
CA ARG A 307 4.64 -0.20 13.93
C ARG A 307 4.58 0.77 15.10
N VAL A 308 4.84 0.31 16.32
CA VAL A 308 4.92 1.17 17.51
C VAL A 308 6.03 2.21 17.36
N LEU A 309 7.22 1.80 16.91
CA LEU A 309 8.33 2.74 16.65
C LEU A 309 8.00 3.72 15.53
N ARG A 310 7.36 3.27 14.45
CA ARG A 310 6.89 4.15 13.36
C ARG A 310 5.89 5.19 13.85
N ALA A 311 4.91 4.78 14.66
CA ALA A 311 3.93 5.69 15.24
C ALA A 311 4.58 6.72 16.17
N ALA A 312 5.59 6.33 16.96
CA ALA A 312 6.35 7.28 17.78
C ALA A 312 7.07 8.34 16.94
N LEU A 313 7.68 7.95 15.81
CA LEU A 313 8.32 8.88 14.87
C LEU A 313 7.31 9.80 14.16
N LEU A 314 6.14 9.27 13.77
CA LEU A 314 5.06 10.07 13.20
C LEU A 314 4.56 11.14 14.17
N ARG A 315 4.41 10.79 15.46
CA ARG A 315 4.09 11.76 16.53
C ARG A 315 5.14 12.85 16.67
N GLN A 316 6.43 12.51 16.61
CA GLN A 316 7.51 13.51 16.62
C GLN A 316 7.43 14.47 15.41
N LEU A 317 6.95 13.98 14.27
CA LEU A 317 6.72 14.76 13.06
C LEU A 317 5.37 15.49 13.03
N GLN A 318 4.58 15.41 14.12
CA GLN A 318 3.24 15.97 14.26
C GLN A 318 2.18 15.36 13.31
N ASP A 319 2.45 14.20 12.73
CA ASP A 319 1.46 13.39 12.03
C ASP A 319 0.74 12.47 13.03
N PHE A 320 -0.13 13.08 13.83
CA PHE A 320 -0.84 12.37 14.88
C PHE A 320 -1.92 11.43 14.33
N ALA A 321 -2.56 11.79 13.21
CA ALA A 321 -3.57 10.96 12.57
C ALA A 321 -2.96 9.65 12.03
N GLY A 322 -1.88 9.76 11.25
CA GLY A 322 -1.15 8.59 10.76
C GLY A 322 -0.62 7.71 11.89
N ALA A 323 -0.16 8.31 12.99
CA ALA A 323 0.26 7.55 14.18
C ALA A 323 -0.89 6.76 14.82
N THR A 324 -2.10 7.33 14.92
CA THR A 324 -3.26 6.62 15.48
C THR A 324 -3.73 5.48 14.59
N GLU A 325 -3.77 5.67 13.27
CA GLU A 325 -4.15 4.65 12.29
C GLU A 325 -3.17 3.48 12.34
N GLU A 326 -1.86 3.77 12.39
CA GLU A 326 -0.81 2.75 12.44
C GLU A 326 -0.91 1.86 13.68
N LEU A 327 -1.16 2.47 14.84
CA LEU A 327 -1.30 1.75 16.11
C LEU A 327 -2.56 0.89 16.13
N LEU A 328 -3.68 1.39 15.58
CA LEU A 328 -4.91 0.62 15.46
C LEU A 328 -4.71 -0.59 14.53
N ALA A 329 -4.16 -0.38 13.34
CA ALA A 329 -3.88 -1.46 12.39
C ALA A 329 -2.90 -2.49 12.99
N GLY A 330 -1.93 -2.05 13.79
CA GLY A 330 -1.02 -2.93 14.53
C GLY A 330 -1.72 -3.79 15.58
N MET A 331 -2.66 -3.21 16.32
CA MET A 331 -3.46 -3.95 17.31
C MET A 331 -4.42 -4.94 16.66
N GLU A 332 -5.05 -4.58 15.53
CA GLU A 332 -5.91 -5.48 14.77
C GLU A 332 -5.13 -6.69 14.22
N ALA A 333 -3.92 -6.46 13.70
CA ALA A 333 -3.07 -7.51 13.15
C ALA A 333 -2.49 -8.47 14.21
N ALA A 334 -2.28 -7.98 15.44
CA ALA A 334 -1.72 -8.78 16.55
C ALA A 334 -2.77 -9.68 17.24
N GLY A 335 -4.07 -9.52 16.93
CA GLY A 335 -5.15 -10.21 17.64
C GLY A 335 -5.47 -9.60 19.00
N HIS A 336 -6.53 -10.08 19.65
CA HIS A 336 -6.95 -9.65 20.99
C HIS A 336 -6.32 -10.53 22.07
N ASP A 337 -4.99 -10.50 22.18
CA ASP A 337 -4.27 -11.15 23.28
C ASP A 337 -3.93 -10.11 24.37
N PRO A 338 -4.85 -9.85 25.34
CA PRO A 338 -4.69 -8.78 26.31
C PRO A 338 -3.42 -8.89 27.17
N GLU A 339 -2.83 -10.09 27.25
CA GLU A 339 -1.60 -10.35 27.98
C GLU A 339 -0.32 -10.07 27.18
N SER A 340 -0.39 -9.81 25.88
CA SER A 340 0.79 -9.50 25.07
C SER A 340 1.41 -8.16 25.53
N THR A 341 2.70 -8.21 25.88
CA THR A 341 3.48 -7.02 26.25
C THR A 341 3.51 -5.99 25.12
N ALA A 342 3.58 -6.46 23.87
CA ALA A 342 3.54 -5.61 22.69
C ALA A 342 2.19 -4.91 22.51
N GLN A 343 1.08 -5.61 22.77
CA GLN A 343 -0.26 -5.02 22.68
C GLN A 343 -0.49 -3.99 23.78
N ARG A 344 -0.02 -4.26 25.01
CA ARG A 344 -0.04 -3.28 26.10
C ARG A 344 0.80 -2.04 25.79
N ALA A 345 1.98 -2.22 25.18
CA ALA A 345 2.82 -1.10 24.75
C ALA A 345 2.15 -0.28 23.63
N ALA A 346 1.58 -0.93 22.62
CA ALA A 346 0.85 -0.28 21.53
C ALA A 346 -0.38 0.48 22.05
N GLN A 347 -1.15 -0.13 22.96
CA GLN A 347 -2.31 0.50 23.58
C GLN A 347 -1.92 1.75 24.35
N ARG A 348 -0.86 1.70 25.18
CA ARG A 348 -0.35 2.89 25.87
C ARG A 348 0.04 3.99 24.88
N GLN A 349 0.77 3.66 23.82
CA GLN A 349 1.16 4.64 22.81
C GLN A 349 -0.04 5.22 22.06
N LEU A 350 -1.11 4.44 21.85
CA LEU A 350 -2.33 4.89 21.21
C LEU A 350 -3.07 5.92 22.07
N LEU A 351 -3.11 5.73 23.38
CA LEU A 351 -3.73 6.70 24.31
C LEU A 351 -3.01 8.04 24.28
N ILE A 352 -1.67 8.00 24.27
CA ILE A 352 -0.88 9.23 24.16
C ILE A 352 -1.08 9.87 22.77
N ALA A 353 -1.15 9.08 21.70
CA ALA A 353 -1.44 9.57 20.35
C ALA A 353 -2.82 10.24 20.26
N TYR A 354 -3.85 9.68 20.89
CA TYR A 354 -5.18 10.29 20.97
C TYR A 354 -5.15 11.62 21.71
N ASN A 355 -4.42 11.70 22.82
CA ASN A 355 -4.26 12.95 23.55
C ASN A 355 -3.53 14.01 22.72
N ASP A 356 -2.43 13.65 22.05
CA ASP A 356 -1.68 14.58 21.20
C ASP A 356 -2.53 15.07 20.01
N LEU A 357 -3.28 14.17 19.36
CA LEU A 357 -4.22 14.53 18.30
C LEU A 357 -5.35 15.43 18.81
N ALA A 358 -5.89 15.14 19.99
CA ALA A 358 -6.93 15.98 20.61
C ALA A 358 -6.42 17.39 20.92
N VAL A 359 -5.21 17.53 21.48
CA VAL A 359 -4.58 18.83 21.71
C VAL A 359 -4.36 19.58 20.39
N HIS A 360 -3.93 18.88 19.35
CA HIS A 360 -3.79 19.45 18.00
C HIS A 360 -5.13 19.94 17.44
N CYS A 361 -6.20 19.17 17.60
CA CYS A 361 -7.55 19.57 17.23
C CYS A 361 -8.03 20.81 18.03
N CYS A 362 -7.81 20.86 19.35
CA CYS A 362 -8.20 22.02 20.16
C CYS A 362 -7.40 23.28 19.79
N ARG A 363 -6.11 23.16 19.40
CA ARG A 363 -5.35 24.30 18.84
C ARG A 363 -5.93 24.82 17.51
N ARG A 364 -6.59 23.97 16.72
CA ARG A 364 -7.27 24.33 15.47
C ARG A 364 -8.73 24.78 15.65
N GLY A 365 -9.24 24.77 16.88
CA GLY A 365 -10.64 25.10 17.17
C GLY A 365 -11.63 23.95 16.91
N LEU A 366 -11.15 22.73 16.64
CA LEU A 366 -11.97 21.54 16.39
C LEU A 366 -12.30 20.83 17.71
N PHE A 367 -13.05 21.50 18.58
CA PHE A 367 -13.29 21.05 19.96
C PHE A 367 -14.13 19.77 20.05
N GLN A 368 -15.16 19.62 19.21
CA GLN A 368 -16.01 18.42 19.20
C GLN A 368 -15.24 17.15 18.83
N GLU A 369 -14.37 17.22 17.83
CA GLU A 369 -13.52 16.10 17.42
C GLU A 369 -12.54 15.71 18.54
N ALA A 370 -11.94 16.70 19.19
CA ALA A 370 -11.05 16.47 20.32
C ALA A 370 -11.75 15.78 21.50
N VAL A 371 -12.99 16.18 21.84
CA VAL A 371 -13.78 15.52 22.88
C VAL A 371 -14.03 14.05 22.56
N VAL A 372 -14.31 13.70 21.30
CA VAL A 372 -14.47 12.29 20.89
C VAL A 372 -13.19 11.49 21.10
N LEU A 373 -12.04 12.04 20.73
CA LEU A 373 -10.73 11.40 20.92
C LEU A 373 -10.40 11.22 22.41
N LEU A 374 -10.64 12.24 23.24
CA LEU A 374 -10.42 12.19 24.68
C LEU A 374 -11.37 11.21 25.37
N ASN A 375 -12.63 11.11 24.92
CA ASN A 375 -13.56 10.10 25.41
C ASN A 375 -13.05 8.67 25.15
N ARG A 376 -12.45 8.42 23.98
CA ARG A 376 -11.82 7.12 23.68
C ARG A 376 -10.63 6.85 24.61
N ALA A 377 -9.79 7.85 24.84
CA ALA A 377 -8.65 7.72 25.74
C ALA A 377 -9.07 7.45 27.20
N ILE A 378 -10.04 8.21 27.72
CA ILE A 378 -10.55 8.09 29.10
C ILE A 378 -11.22 6.73 29.36
N ARG A 379 -11.91 6.16 28.35
CA ARG A 379 -12.51 4.82 28.48
C ARG A 379 -11.48 3.75 28.78
N ALA A 380 -10.28 3.88 28.22
CA ALA A 380 -9.18 2.95 28.44
C ALA A 380 -8.36 3.29 29.70
N GLU A 381 -8.12 4.59 29.96
CA GLU A 381 -7.33 5.04 31.11
C GLU A 381 -8.07 6.11 31.92
N LYS A 382 -8.78 5.65 32.95
CA LYS A 382 -9.59 6.52 33.82
C LYS A 382 -8.78 7.33 34.84
N GLY A 383 -7.53 6.96 35.11
CA GLY A 383 -6.67 7.59 36.11
C GLY A 383 -5.86 8.78 35.61
N ALA A 384 -5.89 9.08 34.31
CA ALA A 384 -5.07 10.13 33.72
C ALA A 384 -5.73 11.52 33.87
N LYS A 385 -5.29 12.30 34.87
CA LYS A 385 -5.81 13.66 35.14
C LYS A 385 -5.71 14.61 33.94
N SER A 386 -4.68 14.45 33.10
CA SER A 386 -4.44 15.31 31.93
C SER A 386 -5.55 15.18 30.88
N LEU A 387 -6.16 13.99 30.76
CA LEU A 387 -7.23 13.75 29.80
C LEU A 387 -8.51 14.51 30.18
N TYR A 388 -8.92 14.43 31.45
CA TYR A 388 -10.08 15.18 31.96
C TYR A 388 -9.83 16.68 31.87
N ARG A 389 -8.62 17.15 32.22
CA ARG A 389 -8.27 18.56 32.05
C ARG A 389 -8.38 19.00 30.58
N ASN A 390 -7.77 18.27 29.66
CA ASN A 390 -7.84 18.62 28.23
C ASN A 390 -9.28 18.56 27.69
N ARG A 391 -10.12 17.64 28.19
CA ARG A 391 -11.53 17.54 27.78
C ARG A 391 -12.36 18.70 28.34
N GLY A 392 -12.15 19.05 29.61
CA GLY A 392 -12.73 20.22 30.26
C GLY A 392 -12.37 21.52 29.56
N ASP A 393 -11.13 21.67 29.09
CA ASP A 393 -10.68 22.83 28.29
C ASP A 393 -11.48 22.96 26.99
N CYS A 394 -11.71 21.84 26.30
CA CYS A 394 -12.43 21.86 25.04
C CYS A 394 -13.95 22.07 25.26
N PHE A 395 -14.55 21.57 26.36
CA PHE A 395 -15.92 21.93 26.77
C PHE A 395 -16.05 23.41 27.16
N TYR A 396 -15.07 23.94 27.89
CA TYR A 396 -15.04 25.36 28.27
C TYR A 396 -15.02 26.26 27.03
N LYS A 397 -14.25 25.90 26.00
CA LYS A 397 -14.23 26.63 24.72
C LYS A 397 -15.50 26.48 23.88
N MET A 398 -16.31 25.44 24.16
CA MET A 398 -17.63 25.25 23.56
C MET A 398 -18.76 25.94 24.33
N ASP A 399 -18.44 26.64 25.44
CA ASP A 399 -19.42 27.24 26.37
C ASP A 399 -20.30 26.21 27.11
N GLU A 400 -19.85 24.95 27.14
CA GLU A 400 -20.50 23.84 27.85
C GLU A 400 -20.00 23.77 29.31
N LEU A 401 -20.27 24.84 30.07
CA LEU A 401 -19.66 25.09 31.38
C LEU A 401 -19.94 23.99 32.42
N GLY A 402 -21.12 23.35 32.38
CA GLY A 402 -21.47 22.26 33.29
C GLY A 402 -20.59 21.02 33.11
N PHE A 403 -20.36 20.62 31.86
CA PHE A 403 -19.46 19.50 31.54
C PHE A 403 -18.01 19.84 31.84
N ALA A 404 -17.59 21.08 31.56
CA ALA A 404 -16.25 21.56 31.91
C ALA A 404 -15.99 21.49 33.42
N LEU A 405 -16.96 21.93 34.24
CA LEU A 405 -16.85 21.89 35.70
C LEU A 405 -16.69 20.46 36.22
N ALA A 406 -17.53 19.53 35.73
CA ALA A 406 -17.46 18.12 36.13
C ALA A 406 -16.10 17.50 35.79
N ASP A 407 -15.54 17.81 34.61
CA ASP A 407 -14.23 17.33 34.20
C ASP A 407 -13.08 17.90 35.04
N TYR A 408 -13.13 19.20 35.36
CA TYR A 408 -12.11 19.80 36.22
C TYR A 408 -12.20 19.28 37.66
N GLN A 409 -13.39 19.04 38.18
CA GLN A 409 -13.59 18.41 39.49
C GLN A 409 -13.04 16.98 39.49
N GLN A 410 -13.35 16.18 38.47
CA GLN A 410 -12.79 14.83 38.34
C GLN A 410 -11.26 14.84 38.26
N ALA A 411 -10.68 15.78 37.51
CA ALA A 411 -9.24 15.96 37.45
C ALA A 411 -8.64 16.37 38.80
N TYR A 412 -9.36 17.19 39.58
CA TYR A 412 -8.95 17.65 40.91
C TYR A 412 -9.03 16.55 41.96
N GLU A 413 -10.01 15.67 41.89
CA GLU A 413 -10.10 14.47 42.73
C GLU A 413 -8.90 13.52 42.52
N LEU A 414 -8.41 13.42 41.27
CA LEU A 414 -7.24 12.62 40.94
C LEU A 414 -5.94 13.24 41.47
N ASP A 415 -5.83 14.57 41.51
CA ASP A 415 -4.69 15.29 42.09
C ASP A 415 -5.11 16.61 42.76
N PRO A 416 -5.40 16.58 44.08
CA PRO A 416 -5.84 17.76 44.82
C PRO A 416 -4.78 18.85 45.01
N GLY A 417 -3.53 18.57 44.65
CA GLY A 417 -2.39 19.49 44.80
C GLY A 417 -2.21 20.48 43.64
N ASP A 418 -2.94 20.33 42.53
CA ASP A 418 -2.73 21.11 41.32
C ASP A 418 -3.46 22.48 41.36
N SER A 419 -2.70 23.56 41.57
CA SER A 419 -3.21 24.95 41.54
C SER A 419 -3.92 25.28 40.23
N CYS A 420 -3.40 24.79 39.10
CA CYS A 420 -3.93 25.12 37.78
C CYS A 420 -5.38 24.63 37.62
N LEU A 421 -5.74 23.51 38.26
CA LEU A 421 -7.11 22.99 38.23
C LEU A 421 -8.06 23.85 39.06
N ARG A 422 -7.64 24.31 40.24
CA ARG A 422 -8.44 25.23 41.06
C ARG A 422 -8.70 26.55 40.35
N GLU A 423 -7.69 27.10 39.68
CA GLU A 423 -7.84 28.30 38.87
C GLU A 423 -8.89 28.12 37.75
N ARG A 424 -8.89 26.96 37.08
CA ARG A 424 -9.89 26.63 36.04
C ARG A 424 -11.29 26.45 36.60
N ILE A 425 -11.43 25.76 37.74
CA ILE A 425 -12.71 25.63 38.46
C ILE A 425 -13.25 27.00 38.83
N ALA A 426 -12.39 27.91 39.31
CA ALA A 426 -12.78 29.27 39.65
C ALA A 426 -13.29 30.07 38.44
N LEU A 427 -12.64 29.94 37.28
CA LEU A 427 -13.07 30.57 36.03
C LEU A 427 -14.45 30.05 35.60
N VAL A 428 -14.69 28.74 35.64
CA VAL A 428 -16.00 28.19 35.28
C VAL A 428 -17.10 28.66 36.23
N HIS A 429 -16.85 28.69 37.53
CA HIS A 429 -17.80 29.23 38.50
C HIS A 429 -18.08 30.73 38.29
N HIS A 430 -17.06 31.49 37.88
CA HIS A 430 -17.24 32.90 37.52
C HIS A 430 -18.17 33.06 36.32
N ASP A 431 -17.93 32.32 35.22
CA ASP A 431 -18.74 32.42 34.01
C ASP A 431 -20.18 31.94 34.24
N LEU A 432 -20.36 30.86 35.01
CA LEU A 432 -21.70 30.42 35.44
C LEU A 432 -22.41 31.48 36.28
N ALA A 433 -21.69 32.19 37.16
CA ALA A 433 -22.28 33.27 37.94
C ALA A 433 -22.70 34.47 37.06
N VAL A 434 -21.96 34.74 35.99
CA VAL A 434 -22.35 35.76 34.99
C VAL A 434 -23.64 35.33 34.28
N MET A 435 -23.78 34.06 33.90
CA MET A 435 -25.02 33.53 33.31
C MET A 435 -26.20 33.65 34.28
N ASP A 436 -26.04 33.22 35.54
CA ASP A 436 -27.09 33.34 36.56
C ASP A 436 -27.51 34.80 36.78
N HIS A 437 -26.55 35.73 36.75
CA HIS A 437 -26.82 37.15 36.90
C HIS A 437 -27.68 37.68 35.74
N GLN A 438 -27.41 37.25 34.50
CA GLN A 438 -28.22 37.58 33.33
C GLN A 438 -29.63 36.97 33.42
N GLU A 439 -29.75 35.76 33.98
CA GLU A 439 -31.02 35.10 34.28
C GLU A 439 -31.75 35.67 35.51
N LYS A 440 -31.16 36.68 36.19
CA LYS A 440 -31.67 37.30 37.42
C LYS A 440 -31.73 36.38 38.64
N ARG A 441 -30.98 35.26 38.62
CA ARG A 441 -30.82 34.33 39.75
C ARG A 441 -29.69 34.81 40.67
N TYR A 442 -29.88 35.99 41.27
CA TYR A 442 -28.82 36.69 41.98
C TYR A 442 -28.25 35.94 43.20
N ALA A 443 -29.10 35.20 43.94
CA ALA A 443 -28.66 34.39 45.07
C ALA A 443 -27.74 33.24 44.66
N GLU A 444 -27.97 32.66 43.48
CA GLU A 444 -27.12 31.61 42.95
C GLU A 444 -25.81 32.15 42.38
N ALA A 445 -25.90 33.29 41.68
CA ALA A 445 -24.72 34.02 41.20
C ALA A 445 -23.75 34.31 42.36
N GLU A 446 -24.26 34.78 43.51
CA GLU A 446 -23.45 35.04 44.69
C GLU A 446 -22.75 33.77 45.24
N ARG A 447 -23.49 32.65 45.31
CA ARG A 447 -22.93 31.36 45.75
C ARG A 447 -21.83 30.90 44.81
N ARG A 448 -22.07 30.93 43.49
CA ARG A 448 -21.06 30.55 42.49
C ARG A 448 -19.84 31.46 42.52
N CYS A 449 -20.01 32.78 42.69
CA CYS A 449 -18.86 33.67 42.89
C CYS A 449 -18.09 33.37 44.19
N THR A 450 -18.77 32.95 45.25
CA THR A 450 -18.12 32.57 46.51
C THR A 450 -17.27 31.31 46.34
N GLU A 451 -17.77 30.31 45.61
CA GLU A 451 -16.98 29.14 45.20
C GLU A 451 -15.79 29.52 44.31
N ALA A 452 -15.98 30.45 43.36
CA ALA A 452 -14.89 30.95 42.53
C ALA A 452 -13.77 31.59 43.37
N ILE A 453 -14.13 32.42 44.35
CA ILE A 453 -13.19 33.10 45.24
C ILE A 453 -12.47 32.11 46.17
N ARG A 454 -13.16 31.07 46.65
CA ARG A 454 -12.54 30.00 47.46
C ARG A 454 -11.44 29.28 46.68
N ASN A 455 -11.67 29.00 45.40
CA ASN A 455 -10.72 28.29 44.54
C ASN A 455 -9.59 29.20 44.03
N HIS A 456 -9.89 30.45 43.68
CA HIS A 456 -8.91 31.45 43.25
C HIS A 456 -9.15 32.81 43.96
N PRO A 457 -8.57 33.03 45.15
CA PRO A 457 -8.78 34.26 45.92
C PRO A 457 -8.30 35.55 45.24
N GLY A 458 -7.35 35.45 44.30
CA GLY A 458 -6.87 36.59 43.51
C GLY A 458 -7.72 36.95 42.28
N LEU A 459 -8.89 36.31 42.07
CA LEU A 459 -9.70 36.53 40.88
C LEU A 459 -10.57 37.78 41.07
N GLY A 460 -10.02 38.96 40.77
CA GLY A 460 -10.70 40.25 40.95
C GLY A 460 -12.07 40.31 40.26
N ALA A 461 -12.21 39.69 39.10
CA ALA A 461 -13.48 39.64 38.36
C ALA A 461 -14.61 38.96 39.15
N ALA A 462 -14.33 37.92 39.94
CA ALA A 462 -15.36 37.24 40.74
C ALA A 462 -15.91 38.12 41.87
N TYR A 463 -15.07 38.96 42.49
CA TYR A 463 -15.53 39.95 43.47
C TYR A 463 -16.44 40.99 42.82
N VAL A 464 -16.09 41.47 41.63
CA VAL A 464 -16.92 42.41 40.87
C VAL A 464 -18.30 41.82 40.57
N GLN A 465 -18.36 40.59 40.08
CA GLN A 465 -19.64 39.93 39.79
C GLN A 465 -20.46 39.64 41.05
N ARG A 466 -19.81 39.25 42.16
CA ARG A 466 -20.49 39.06 43.44
C ARG A 466 -21.06 40.37 43.98
N ALA A 467 -20.33 41.47 43.85
CA ALA A 467 -20.80 42.80 44.24
C ALA A 467 -22.05 43.21 43.44
N MET A 468 -22.06 42.98 42.13
CA MET A 468 -23.22 43.24 41.27
C MET A 468 -24.43 42.41 41.71
N ALA A 469 -24.25 41.11 41.95
CA ALA A 469 -25.32 40.24 42.44
C ALA A 469 -25.87 40.70 43.79
N ARG A 470 -25.00 41.03 44.76
CA ARG A 470 -25.38 41.55 46.08
C ARG A 470 -26.10 42.89 46.01
N GLN A 471 -25.70 43.77 45.10
CA GLN A 471 -26.39 45.04 44.86
C GLN A 471 -27.84 44.82 44.41
N MET A 472 -28.06 43.86 43.50
CA MET A 472 -29.42 43.49 43.06
C MET A 472 -30.25 42.85 44.18
N MET A 473 -29.60 42.20 45.15
CA MET A 473 -30.24 41.66 46.37
C MET A 473 -30.37 42.67 47.51
N GLN A 474 -29.96 43.93 47.31
CA GLN A 474 -29.96 45.00 48.33
C GLN A 474 -28.99 44.78 49.50
N GLU A 475 -27.99 43.91 49.36
CA GLU A 475 -26.95 43.69 50.36
C GLU A 475 -25.79 44.68 50.21
N SER A 476 -26.04 45.95 50.55
CA SER A 476 -25.08 47.04 50.33
C SER A 476 -23.75 46.90 51.08
N ALA A 477 -23.75 46.26 52.26
CA ALA A 477 -22.53 46.08 53.06
C ALA A 477 -21.55 45.08 52.41
N GLY A 478 -22.06 43.94 51.94
CA GLY A 478 -21.27 42.93 51.23
C GLY A 478 -20.78 43.42 49.87
N ALA A 479 -21.62 44.18 49.14
CA ALA A 479 -21.23 44.80 47.87
C ALA A 479 -20.08 45.81 48.04
N ARG A 480 -20.13 46.65 49.08
CA ARG A 480 -19.04 47.59 49.43
C ARG A 480 -17.73 46.87 49.69
N LEU A 481 -17.78 45.77 50.45
CA LEU A 481 -16.60 44.95 50.75
C LEU A 481 -15.99 44.40 49.46
N ASP A 482 -16.79 43.77 48.61
CA ASP A 482 -16.32 43.13 47.38
C ASP A 482 -15.72 44.14 46.38
N VAL A 483 -16.33 45.33 46.24
CA VAL A 483 -15.82 46.43 45.39
C VAL A 483 -14.44 46.92 45.85
N VAL A 484 -14.27 47.12 47.15
CA VAL A 484 -12.97 47.53 47.72
C VAL A 484 -11.94 46.42 47.58
N THR A 485 -12.35 45.16 47.78
CA THR A 485 -11.47 43.99 47.62
C THR A 485 -11.03 43.82 46.16
N ALA A 486 -11.92 44.05 45.20
CA ALA A 486 -11.59 44.03 43.78
C ALA A 486 -10.55 45.11 43.41
N LEU A 487 -10.64 46.31 43.98
CA LEU A 487 -9.67 47.39 43.77
C LEU A 487 -8.32 47.12 44.45
N LEU A 488 -8.30 46.41 45.58
CA LEU A 488 -7.06 45.95 46.22
C LEU A 488 -6.32 44.92 45.36
N ILE A 489 -7.06 44.04 44.67
CA ILE A 489 -6.48 43.01 43.79
C ILE A 489 -6.08 43.61 42.43
N GLN A 490 -6.93 44.43 41.84
CA GLN A 490 -6.73 45.09 40.54
C GLN A 490 -7.02 46.60 40.64
N PRO A 491 -6.00 47.42 40.95
CA PRO A 491 -6.16 48.87 41.11
C PRO A 491 -6.63 49.61 39.86
N SER A 492 -6.38 49.06 38.67
CA SER A 492 -6.72 49.65 37.37
C SER A 492 -8.12 49.30 36.85
N ASN A 493 -8.93 48.58 37.63
CA ASN A 493 -10.22 48.07 37.14
C ASN A 493 -11.29 49.17 37.02
N GLN A 494 -11.45 49.72 35.82
CA GLN A 494 -12.41 50.80 35.54
C GLN A 494 -13.88 50.38 35.70
N LYS A 495 -14.21 49.09 35.57
CA LYS A 495 -15.59 48.59 35.71
C LYS A 495 -16.16 48.78 37.12
N VAL A 496 -15.28 48.98 38.10
CA VAL A 496 -15.65 49.10 39.52
C VAL A 496 -15.99 50.54 39.89
N LEU A 497 -15.57 51.53 39.09
CA LEU A 497 -15.74 52.97 39.40
C LEU A 497 -17.22 53.41 39.47
N PRO A 498 -18.12 53.01 38.54
CA PRO A 498 -19.53 53.37 38.64
C PRO A 498 -20.18 52.80 39.92
N MET A 499 -19.86 51.53 40.25
CA MET A 499 -20.36 50.89 41.47
C MET A 499 -19.82 51.57 42.73
N LEU A 500 -18.55 51.99 42.71
CA LEU A 500 -17.94 52.71 43.83
C LEU A 500 -18.63 54.05 44.07
N SER A 501 -18.95 54.81 43.02
CA SER A 501 -19.66 56.08 43.13
C SER A 501 -21.08 55.94 43.72
N GLN A 502 -21.79 54.86 43.38
CA GLN A 502 -23.11 54.55 43.95
C GLN A 502 -23.03 54.07 45.40
N LEU A 503 -22.05 53.22 45.73
CA LEU A 503 -21.95 52.61 47.06
C LEU A 503 -21.28 53.53 48.09
N PHE A 504 -20.44 54.47 47.65
CA PHE A 504 -19.73 55.46 48.47
C PHE A 504 -19.94 56.89 47.92
N PRO A 505 -21.14 57.46 48.08
CA PRO A 505 -21.43 58.79 47.57
C PRO A 505 -20.49 59.83 48.21
N GLY A 506 -19.89 60.69 47.37
CA GLY A 506 -19.06 61.82 47.79
C GLY A 506 -17.63 61.48 48.22
N LYS A 507 -17.16 60.24 48.05
CA LYS A 507 -15.77 59.84 48.37
C LYS A 507 -14.97 59.54 47.11
N SER A 508 -13.72 60.01 47.04
CA SER A 508 -12.83 59.63 45.94
C SER A 508 -12.30 58.20 46.12
N VAL A 509 -11.78 57.59 45.05
CA VAL A 509 -11.15 56.26 45.12
C VAL A 509 -10.00 56.26 46.15
N GLY A 510 -9.21 57.36 46.20
CA GLY A 510 -8.14 57.52 47.17
C GLY A 510 -8.65 57.53 48.62
N ASP A 511 -9.74 58.25 48.89
CA ASP A 511 -10.33 58.33 50.24
C ASP A 511 -10.89 56.98 50.70
N VAL A 512 -11.50 56.21 49.78
CA VAL A 512 -12.04 54.88 50.09
C VAL A 512 -10.90 53.91 50.37
N MET A 513 -9.82 53.92 49.58
CA MET A 513 -8.68 53.02 49.76
C MET A 513 -7.82 53.35 51.00
N ALA A 514 -7.80 54.62 51.43
CA ALA A 514 -7.12 55.04 52.66
C ALA A 514 -7.93 54.77 53.95
N SER A 515 -9.21 54.39 53.83
CA SER A 515 -10.11 54.19 54.98
C SER A 515 -9.77 52.95 55.81
N GLU A 516 -10.22 52.94 57.08
CA GLU A 516 -10.16 51.73 57.93
C GLU A 516 -10.92 50.55 57.33
N PHE A 517 -11.97 50.83 56.56
CA PHE A 517 -12.75 49.82 55.84
C PHE A 517 -11.90 49.08 54.80
N ALA A 518 -11.05 49.78 54.05
CA ALA A 518 -10.14 49.15 53.10
C ALA A 518 -9.05 48.33 53.78
N ARG A 519 -8.53 48.77 54.94
CA ARG A 519 -7.61 47.96 55.76
C ARG A 519 -8.28 46.67 56.26
N ALA A 520 -9.53 46.74 56.71
CA ALA A 520 -10.31 45.56 57.11
C ALA A 520 -10.59 44.62 55.93
N ALA A 521 -10.92 45.17 54.75
CA ALA A 521 -11.11 44.40 53.52
C ALA A 521 -9.83 43.67 53.09
N ALA A 522 -8.67 44.32 53.18
CA ALA A 522 -7.37 43.72 52.88
C ALA A 522 -7.05 42.56 53.82
N ALA A 523 -7.33 42.71 55.12
CA ALA A 523 -7.16 41.64 56.11
C ALA A 523 -8.08 40.44 55.83
N ALA A 524 -9.34 40.68 55.47
CA ALA A 524 -10.31 39.64 55.11
C ALA A 524 -9.91 38.88 53.82
N ALA A 525 -9.42 39.61 52.81
CA ALA A 525 -8.91 39.01 51.59
C ALA A 525 -7.66 38.16 51.83
N ALA A 526 -6.75 38.63 52.68
CA ALA A 526 -5.56 37.89 53.08
C ALA A 526 -5.91 36.60 53.85
N ALA A 527 -6.90 36.64 54.75
CA ALA A 527 -7.40 35.45 55.44
C ALA A 527 -8.05 34.43 54.48
N THR A 528 -8.81 34.92 53.50
CA THR A 528 -9.41 34.07 52.44
C THR A 528 -8.32 33.44 51.55
N ALA A 529 -7.26 34.19 51.24
CA ALA A 529 -6.12 33.67 50.51
C ALA A 529 -5.31 32.63 51.32
N ALA A 530 -5.19 32.81 52.64
CA ALA A 530 -4.51 31.88 53.53
C ALA A 530 -5.26 30.54 53.64
N THR A 531 -6.58 30.59 53.81
CA THR A 531 -7.44 29.39 53.90
C THR A 531 -7.46 28.59 52.59
N ALA A 532 -7.44 29.24 51.44
CA ALA A 532 -7.34 28.58 50.14
C ALA A 532 -5.99 27.90 49.89
N ARG A 533 -4.91 28.37 50.54
CA ARG A 533 -3.55 27.81 50.42
C ARG A 533 -3.32 26.60 51.32
N SER A 534 -4.07 26.42 52.39
CA SER A 534 -4.02 25.22 53.24
C SER A 534 -4.91 24.12 52.65
N PRO A 535 -4.37 23.09 51.96
CA PRO A 535 -5.19 21.96 51.57
C PRO A 535 -5.64 21.23 52.84
N ALA A 536 -6.92 20.88 52.87
CA ALA A 536 -7.63 20.25 53.97
C ALA A 536 -6.79 19.15 54.67
N ARG A 537 -6.45 19.41 55.94
CA ARG A 537 -6.11 18.40 56.95
C ARG A 537 -7.37 17.75 57.55
N GLU A 538 -8.55 18.11 57.06
CA GLU A 538 -9.86 17.83 57.67
C GLU A 538 -10.59 16.61 57.09
N ALA A 539 -9.96 15.84 56.20
CA ALA A 539 -10.54 14.59 55.66
C ALA A 539 -10.02 13.30 56.35
N ALA A 540 -9.39 13.41 57.52
CA ALA A 540 -9.05 12.25 58.36
C ALA A 540 -9.74 12.39 59.71
N GLY A 541 -10.87 11.70 59.89
CA GLY A 541 -11.50 11.55 61.21
C GLY A 541 -10.58 10.80 62.18
N PRO A 542 -10.81 10.89 63.50
CA PRO A 542 -10.02 10.17 64.49
C PRO A 542 -10.42 8.70 64.45
N GLY A 543 -9.69 7.90 63.68
CA GLY A 543 -9.78 6.44 63.63
C GLY A 543 -8.49 5.84 64.14
N ASP A 544 -8.63 4.96 65.11
CA ASP A 544 -7.62 4.31 65.93
C ASP A 544 -6.24 4.01 65.32
N SER A 545 -5.24 4.24 66.18
CA SER A 545 -3.96 3.57 66.18
C SER A 545 -4.12 2.06 66.11
N THR A 546 -3.65 1.44 65.02
CA THR A 546 -2.63 0.37 65.00
C THR A 546 -2.62 -0.23 63.59
N ASP A 547 -1.61 0.09 62.78
CA ASP A 547 -0.93 -0.95 62.03
C ASP A 547 0.43 -0.48 61.52
N ARG A 548 1.45 -1.13 62.05
CA ARG A 548 2.87 -0.97 61.72
C ARG A 548 3.19 -2.11 60.77
N ALA A 549 3.18 -1.90 59.45
CA ALA A 549 3.78 -2.88 58.54
C ALA A 549 4.07 -2.35 57.13
N LEU A 550 5.36 -2.41 56.79
CA LEU A 550 5.93 -2.73 55.48
C LEU A 550 5.77 -1.72 54.32
N ALA A 551 6.73 -0.81 54.26
CA ALA A 551 7.21 -0.23 53.00
C ALA A 551 7.82 -1.34 52.10
N PRO A 552 7.55 -1.37 50.79
CA PRO A 552 8.36 -2.16 49.86
C PRO A 552 9.67 -1.43 49.53
N PRO A 553 10.74 -2.16 49.19
CA PRO A 553 12.10 -1.65 49.25
C PRO A 553 12.44 -0.72 48.07
N ARG A 554 13.34 0.21 48.34
CA ARG A 554 14.07 0.98 47.33
C ARG A 554 14.86 0.01 46.43
N GLY A 555 14.32 -0.22 45.23
CA GLY A 555 15.00 -0.92 44.14
C GLY A 555 15.95 0.02 43.39
N HIS A 556 17.12 -0.49 43.07
CA HIS A 556 18.27 0.20 42.50
C HIS A 556 17.98 0.93 41.18
N ARG A 557 18.66 2.06 41.00
CA ARG A 557 18.93 2.69 39.71
C ARG A 557 19.62 1.66 38.80
N THR A 558 18.92 1.17 37.79
CA THR A 558 19.52 0.65 36.56
C THR A 558 18.97 1.48 35.41
N GLY A 559 19.87 2.16 34.70
CA GLY A 559 19.53 2.95 33.54
C GLY A 559 18.86 2.08 32.48
N SER A 560 17.64 2.47 32.09
CA SER A 560 17.09 2.12 30.80
C SER A 560 16.52 3.39 30.20
N THR A 561 17.23 3.90 29.20
CA THR A 561 16.77 4.96 28.32
C THR A 561 15.66 4.40 27.44
N THR A 562 14.41 4.61 27.83
CA THR A 562 13.29 4.58 26.90
C THR A 562 12.60 5.94 26.99
N GLY A 563 12.56 6.65 25.87
CA GLY A 563 12.00 7.99 25.78
C GLY A 563 10.48 7.94 25.95
N GLU A 564 10.01 8.00 27.18
CA GLU A 564 8.61 8.26 27.49
C GLU A 564 8.34 9.75 27.22
N GLY A 565 7.81 10.05 26.04
CA GLY A 565 7.34 11.38 25.71
C GLY A 565 6.21 11.78 26.64
N THR A 566 6.40 12.85 27.40
CA THR A 566 5.39 13.41 28.29
C THR A 566 4.15 13.84 27.47
N PRO A 567 2.93 13.49 27.92
CA PRO A 567 1.72 13.83 27.18
C PRO A 567 1.59 15.35 27.03
N GLN A 568 1.29 15.83 25.81
CA GLN A 568 1.10 17.26 25.60
C GLN A 568 -0.13 17.77 26.33
N THR A 569 -0.03 19.00 26.81
CA THR A 569 -1.08 19.65 27.58
C THR A 569 -1.47 20.95 26.91
N PHE A 570 -2.79 21.17 26.78
CA PHE A 570 -3.30 22.43 26.27
C PHE A 570 -3.24 23.46 27.41
N GLN A 571 -2.65 24.62 27.13
CA GLN A 571 -2.61 25.74 28.07
C GLN A 571 -3.65 26.76 27.63
N LEU A 572 -4.56 27.13 28.53
CA LEU A 572 -5.36 28.34 28.32
C LEU A 572 -4.41 29.55 28.34
N PRO A 573 -4.67 30.60 27.55
CA PRO A 573 -3.92 31.84 27.64
C PRO A 573 -3.96 32.35 29.09
N GLY A 574 -2.78 32.62 29.65
CA GLY A 574 -2.66 33.20 30.98
C GLY A 574 -3.36 34.56 31.04
N THR A 575 -3.86 34.89 32.21
CA THR A 575 -4.51 36.16 32.56
C THR A 575 -3.51 37.33 32.53
N GLY A 576 -2.99 37.64 31.35
CA GLY A 576 -2.35 38.91 31.01
C GLY A 576 -3.17 39.55 29.90
N ASP A 577 -3.80 40.68 30.19
CA ASP A 577 -4.53 41.53 29.24
C ASP A 577 -5.75 40.89 28.54
N ALA A 578 -6.73 40.45 29.33
CA ALA A 578 -8.12 40.33 28.87
C ALA A 578 -8.83 41.69 28.89
N THR A 579 -8.20 42.73 28.36
CA THR A 579 -8.80 44.05 28.12
C THR A 579 -8.28 44.62 26.81
N ASN A 580 -8.65 44.01 25.68
CA ASN A 580 -8.82 44.74 24.42
C ASN A 580 -9.57 43.88 23.40
N GLY A 581 -10.72 44.38 22.96
CA GLY A 581 -11.40 43.94 21.74
C GLY A 581 -12.14 42.60 21.83
N VAL A 582 -13.38 42.64 22.33
CA VAL A 582 -14.42 41.76 21.77
C VAL A 582 -14.66 42.23 20.33
N ALA A 583 -13.78 41.82 19.42
CA ALA A 583 -14.14 41.74 18.01
C ALA A 583 -14.91 40.43 17.88
N SER A 584 -16.21 40.52 17.61
CA SER A 584 -17.05 39.38 17.23
C SER A 584 -16.46 38.72 15.97
N ARG A 585 -15.55 37.76 16.15
CA ARG A 585 -15.23 36.79 15.11
C ARG A 585 -16.13 35.59 15.33
N VAL A 586 -17.41 35.80 15.05
CA VAL A 586 -18.27 34.70 14.61
C VAL A 586 -17.61 34.19 13.33
N PRO A 587 -17.11 32.94 13.27
CA PRO A 587 -16.69 32.39 11.99
C PRO A 587 -17.92 32.40 11.09
N ASP A 588 -17.81 33.13 9.98
CA ASP A 588 -18.91 33.47 9.10
C ASP A 588 -19.72 32.20 8.79
N SER A 589 -20.94 32.10 9.32
CA SER A 589 -21.77 30.88 9.19
C SER A 589 -22.04 30.53 7.72
N ARG A 590 -21.88 31.51 6.82
CA ARG A 590 -21.85 31.33 5.37
C ARG A 590 -20.59 30.62 4.86
N LEU A 591 -19.41 30.88 5.42
CA LEU A 591 -18.17 30.22 5.05
C LEU A 591 -18.18 28.75 5.52
N ILE A 592 -18.67 28.49 6.73
CA ILE A 592 -18.83 27.11 7.24
C ILE A 592 -19.88 26.35 6.42
N ARG A 593 -21.01 26.97 6.07
CA ARG A 593 -21.99 26.33 5.16
C ARG A 593 -21.44 26.11 3.76
N LYS A 594 -20.64 27.03 3.21
CA LYS A 594 -19.96 26.85 1.92
C LYS A 594 -18.96 25.70 1.96
N LEU A 595 -18.11 25.64 2.99
CA LEU A 595 -17.14 24.55 3.16
C LEU A 595 -17.81 23.19 3.38
N MET A 596 -18.93 23.14 4.11
CA MET A 596 -19.70 21.91 4.29
C MET A 596 -20.44 21.50 3.01
N ALA A 597 -20.92 22.47 2.20
CA ALA A 597 -21.50 22.19 0.90
C ALA A 597 -20.44 21.73 -0.12
N GLU A 598 -19.25 22.30 -0.10
CA GLU A 598 -18.10 21.91 -0.92
C GLU A 598 -17.56 20.54 -0.53
N LYS A 599 -17.46 20.23 0.77
CA LYS A 599 -17.13 18.88 1.25
C LYS A 599 -18.17 17.85 0.82
N LYS A 600 -19.47 18.18 0.93
CA LYS A 600 -20.55 17.28 0.48
C LYS A 600 -20.54 17.09 -1.04
N LYS A 601 -20.17 18.12 -1.80
CA LYS A 601 -19.99 18.04 -3.25
C LYS A 601 -18.76 17.19 -3.61
N ALA A 602 -17.65 17.38 -2.91
CA ALA A 602 -16.44 16.56 -3.06
C ALA A 602 -16.68 15.09 -2.70
N ASP A 603 -17.44 14.80 -1.63
CA ASP A 603 -17.81 13.42 -1.26
C ASP A 603 -18.73 12.77 -2.30
N VAL A 604 -19.64 13.55 -2.90
CA VAL A 604 -20.49 13.09 -4.00
C VAL A 604 -19.68 12.86 -5.27
N ASP A 605 -18.74 13.75 -5.59
CA ASP A 605 -17.86 13.63 -6.76
C ASP A 605 -16.86 12.48 -6.59
N VAL A 606 -16.36 12.23 -5.38
CA VAL A 606 -15.54 11.05 -5.04
C VAL A 606 -16.38 9.78 -5.13
N ARG A 607 -17.62 9.75 -4.62
CA ARG A 607 -18.53 8.61 -4.81
C ARG A 607 -18.87 8.38 -6.28
N ARG A 608 -19.05 9.44 -7.07
CA ARG A 608 -19.31 9.37 -8.51
C ARG A 608 -18.07 8.86 -9.26
N ALA A 609 -16.88 9.32 -8.89
CA ALA A 609 -15.60 8.83 -9.42
C ALA A 609 -15.33 7.37 -9.04
N LEU A 610 -15.74 6.94 -7.83
CA LEU A 610 -15.68 5.54 -7.40
C LEU A 610 -16.71 4.66 -8.15
N MET A 611 -17.90 5.18 -8.45
CA MET A 611 -18.89 4.49 -9.29
C MET A 611 -18.47 4.42 -10.77
N VAL A 612 -17.80 5.45 -11.29
CA VAL A 612 -17.19 5.43 -12.64
C VAL A 612 -16.01 4.46 -12.69
N ARG A 613 -15.22 4.33 -11.60
CA ARG A 613 -14.16 3.30 -11.49
C ARG A 613 -14.70 1.87 -11.49
N ALA A 614 -15.92 1.62 -11.01
CA ALA A 614 -16.56 0.31 -11.09
C ALA A 614 -17.01 -0.08 -12.53
N SER A 615 -17.04 0.88 -13.46
CA SER A 615 -17.49 0.67 -14.85
C SER A 615 -16.35 0.50 -15.87
N LEU A 616 -15.09 0.46 -15.44
CA LEU A 616 -13.95 0.09 -16.29
C LEU A 616 -13.57 -1.38 -16.05
N SER A 617 -14.51 -2.28 -16.30
CA SER A 617 -14.11 -3.61 -16.79
C SER A 617 -13.46 -3.40 -18.16
N PRO A 618 -12.25 -3.92 -18.45
CA PRO A 618 -11.75 -3.90 -19.81
C PRO A 618 -12.78 -4.62 -20.68
N ALA A 619 -13.22 -3.94 -21.75
CA ALA A 619 -14.08 -4.52 -22.76
C ALA A 619 -13.35 -5.70 -23.41
N VAL A 620 -13.51 -6.90 -22.86
CA VAL A 620 -13.15 -8.14 -23.52
C VAL A 620 -14.16 -8.32 -24.65
N PRO A 621 -13.74 -8.47 -25.91
CA PRO A 621 -14.66 -8.91 -26.95
C PRO A 621 -15.22 -10.26 -26.52
N ARG A 622 -16.55 -10.33 -26.35
CA ARG A 622 -17.26 -11.58 -26.05
C ARG A 622 -17.02 -12.57 -27.19
N LEU A 623 -16.03 -13.45 -27.03
CA LEU A 623 -15.96 -14.69 -27.78
C LEU A 623 -16.90 -15.69 -27.12
N ARG A 624 -17.79 -16.22 -27.95
CA ARG A 624 -18.85 -17.17 -27.61
C ARG A 624 -18.21 -18.44 -27.05
N VAL A 625 -18.46 -18.74 -25.77
CA VAL A 625 -18.09 -20.01 -25.15
C VAL A 625 -18.96 -21.09 -25.79
N VAL A 626 -18.34 -22.01 -26.52
CA VAL A 626 -18.95 -23.30 -26.87
C VAL A 626 -18.63 -24.25 -25.72
N HIS A 627 -19.67 -24.71 -25.03
CA HIS A 627 -19.57 -25.80 -24.08
C HIS A 627 -19.20 -27.08 -24.82
N GLU A 628 -18.13 -27.76 -24.39
CA GLU A 628 -18.05 -29.21 -24.49
C GLU A 628 -17.60 -29.80 -23.16
N ALA A 629 -18.38 -30.76 -22.71
CA ALA A 629 -18.26 -31.46 -21.45
C ALA A 629 -17.62 -32.84 -21.70
N SER A 630 -16.55 -33.14 -20.96
CA SER A 630 -16.12 -34.49 -20.51
C SER A 630 -14.70 -34.32 -19.97
N GLY A 631 -14.31 -34.65 -18.74
CA GLY A 631 -14.78 -35.75 -17.91
C GLY A 631 -13.73 -36.86 -17.91
N THR A 632 -12.54 -36.61 -17.34
CA THR A 632 -11.63 -37.67 -16.87
C THR A 632 -10.77 -37.15 -15.72
N GLN A 633 -11.08 -37.63 -14.50
CA GLN A 633 -10.15 -37.58 -13.38
C GLN A 633 -8.92 -38.42 -13.71
N ALA A 634 -7.72 -37.85 -13.55
CA ALA A 634 -6.48 -38.60 -13.52
C ALA A 634 -5.84 -38.40 -12.14
N SER A 635 -5.99 -39.43 -11.30
CA SER A 635 -5.26 -39.62 -10.06
C SER A 635 -3.82 -40.05 -10.34
N GLY A 636 -2.87 -39.55 -9.55
CA GLY A 636 -1.64 -40.29 -9.24
C GLY A 636 -0.34 -39.60 -9.63
N THR A 637 0.26 -38.96 -8.62
CA THR A 637 1.72 -38.89 -8.40
C THR A 637 2.56 -38.32 -9.54
N ASP A 638 2.49 -37.01 -9.76
CA ASP A 638 3.54 -36.29 -10.48
C ASP A 638 4.48 -35.57 -9.50
N ARG A 639 5.77 -35.72 -9.75
CA ARG A 639 6.89 -35.26 -8.92
C ARG A 639 6.83 -33.73 -8.70
N PRO A 640 7.27 -33.20 -7.55
CA PRO A 640 7.28 -31.76 -7.30
C PRO A 640 8.15 -31.03 -8.33
N TYR A 641 7.63 -29.90 -8.82
CA TYR A 641 8.25 -29.04 -9.82
C TYR A 641 9.62 -28.52 -9.34
N MET A 642 10.71 -29.16 -9.79
CA MET A 642 12.06 -28.80 -9.36
C MET A 642 12.59 -27.58 -10.12
N TRP A 643 12.37 -26.38 -9.57
CA TRP A 643 12.96 -25.11 -10.02
C TRP A 643 14.39 -24.85 -9.47
N ARG A 644 15.16 -25.92 -9.19
CA ARG A 644 16.34 -25.87 -8.32
C ARG A 644 17.61 -25.23 -8.87
N THR A 645 17.66 -24.77 -10.12
CA THR A 645 18.90 -24.25 -10.73
C THR A 645 18.78 -22.80 -11.14
N PHE A 646 18.68 -21.90 -10.17
CA PHE A 646 18.88 -20.46 -10.40
C PHE A 646 19.86 -19.82 -9.41
N SER A 647 20.51 -20.59 -8.54
CA SER A 647 21.43 -20.08 -7.50
C SER A 647 22.92 -20.25 -7.80
N GLN A 648 23.31 -20.90 -8.91
CA GLN A 648 24.72 -21.32 -9.11
C GLN A 648 25.53 -20.54 -10.15
N HIS A 649 24.98 -19.53 -10.81
CA HIS A 649 25.79 -18.65 -11.67
C HIS A 649 25.82 -17.24 -11.09
N ARG A 650 26.84 -17.03 -10.24
CA ARG A 650 27.39 -15.73 -9.88
C ARG A 650 28.12 -15.12 -11.06
#